data_AF-A0AA38ZAR3-F1
#
_entry.id   AF-A0AA38ZAR3-F1
#
_cell.length_a   1.000
_cell.length_b   1.000
_cell.length_c   1.000
_cell.angle_alpha   90.00
_cell.angle_beta   90.00
_cell.angle_gamma   90.00
#
_symmetry.space_group_name_H-M   'P 1'
#
loop_
_entity.id
_entity.type
_entity.pdbx_description
1 polymer ?
#
loop_
_entity_poly.entity_id
_entity_poly.type
_entity_poly.pdbx_seq_one_letter_code
_entity_poly.pdbx_strand_id
1 'polypeptide(L)'
;MRMRCLRVLSLAGYPLCEVPSSIGELIHLRYLNFSETWIQSLPNSVGHLYNLQTLILRRCYGLTELPTEIGKLKNLRHLDIRGAHQLREMPFQLSNLTNLQVLTRFIVSKSRGVGIEELKNCSNLQGVLSISGLQEVVDVGDARAANLKDKKKIEELTMQWSDDCWDARNDKRELRVLESLKPRENLKRLKIAFYGGSKFPSWLGDPSFSVMVELTLKNCKKCMLLPNLGGLSALKVLCIEGMSQVKSIGAEFYGECTNPFASLKELRFEDMPQWENWSHSNFIKEDVGTFPRLEKFLIRTCPKLIGELPKCLQSLVELEVSECPGLMCGLPKLASLRELNLEECDVAVLGGAQFDLPSLVTVNLTNISRLTCLRTGFTRSLVALQELVIKDCDGLTCLWEEQWLPCDLKKLKITNCANLEKLSNGLQTLTRLEELIIWRCPKLESFPDSGFPPMLRRLEMHSCEGLNSLPHNYNMCPLEVLTIECSPFLKCFPNGELPTTLKKLHIGDCQSLESLPEGLMHHNSTSSSNTCCLENLWIERCSSLNSFPTGELPSTLKKLVIVGCTNLESVSQKMSPNSTALEFLLLDWYPNLKSLQGCLDSLRELLIYNCGGLECFPERGLSIPNLEYLKIERCENLKSLTHQMRNLKSLRLLHISECPGLESFPEEGLAPNLTAFGINNCKNLKTPISEWGLDTLTTLSRLNIKKIFPDMVSFPDEECLLPISLTSLGIDRMESLASLDLRNLISLRFLSIFYCPNLRSLGPLPATLAELRIHDCPIIKERYKEGGECWSNVAHIPRICGAC
;
A
#
# COMPACT_ATOMS: atom_id res chain seq x y z
N MET A 1 -13.46 35.86 -22.96
CA MET A 1 -12.23 36.20 -22.19
C MET A 1 -11.59 37.45 -22.80
N ARG A 2 -11.11 38.45 -22.02
CA ARG A 2 -10.54 39.72 -22.56
C ARG A 2 -9.05 39.64 -22.98
N MET A 3 -8.42 38.47 -22.91
CA MET A 3 -6.97 38.27 -23.11
C MET A 3 -6.60 37.95 -24.56
N ARG A 4 -6.83 38.89 -25.49
CA ARG A 4 -6.71 38.63 -26.95
C ARG A 4 -5.30 38.27 -27.44
N CYS A 5 -4.25 38.60 -26.69
CA CYS A 5 -2.84 38.34 -27.07
C CYS A 5 -2.26 37.05 -26.46
N LEU A 6 -3.07 36.21 -25.82
CA LEU A 6 -2.60 35.01 -25.13
C LEU A 6 -2.01 34.00 -26.12
N ARG A 7 -0.80 33.50 -25.83
CA ARG A 7 -0.07 32.52 -26.66
C ARG A 7 0.02 31.12 -26.04
N VAL A 8 -0.08 31.04 -24.72
CA VAL A 8 0.04 29.81 -23.95
C VAL A 8 -1.11 29.79 -22.94
N LEU A 9 -1.87 28.70 -22.95
CA LEU A 9 -2.89 28.42 -21.94
C LEU A 9 -2.73 26.99 -21.45
N SER A 10 -2.57 26.83 -20.13
CA SER A 10 -2.54 25.53 -19.47
C SER A 10 -3.52 25.52 -18.32
N LEU A 11 -4.46 24.59 -18.37
CA LEU A 11 -5.47 24.35 -17.34
C LEU A 11 -5.37 22.90 -16.84
N ALA A 12 -4.15 22.35 -16.85
CA ALA A 12 -3.91 20.99 -16.43
C ALA A 12 -4.20 20.78 -14.93
N GLY A 13 -4.84 19.67 -14.58
CA GLY A 13 -5.18 19.28 -13.20
C GLY A 13 -6.38 20.01 -12.58
N TYR A 14 -7.03 20.93 -13.31
CA TYR A 14 -8.25 21.58 -12.83
C TYR A 14 -9.48 20.66 -13.05
N PRO A 15 -10.51 20.72 -12.18
CA PRO A 15 -11.73 19.93 -12.31
C PRO A 15 -12.68 20.51 -13.38
N LEU A 16 -12.17 20.67 -14.61
CA LEU A 16 -12.91 21.23 -15.74
C LEU A 16 -13.68 20.14 -16.48
N CYS A 17 -15.00 20.30 -16.62
CA CYS A 17 -15.86 19.37 -17.36
C CYS A 17 -16.19 19.83 -18.79
N GLU A 18 -16.16 21.14 -19.05
CA GLU A 18 -16.52 21.74 -20.34
C GLU A 18 -15.56 22.86 -20.72
N VAL A 19 -15.26 23.00 -22.01
CA VAL A 19 -14.48 24.11 -22.55
C VAL A 19 -15.40 25.06 -23.32
N PRO A 20 -15.50 26.35 -22.94
CA PRO A 20 -16.43 27.28 -23.59
C PRO A 20 -16.02 27.57 -25.04
N SER A 21 -17.01 27.76 -25.92
CA SER A 21 -16.78 28.08 -27.34
C SER A 21 -15.94 29.34 -27.57
N SER A 22 -15.96 30.30 -26.62
CA SER A 22 -15.12 31.51 -26.65
C SER A 22 -13.60 31.23 -26.67
N ILE A 23 -13.15 30.00 -26.39
CA ILE A 23 -11.74 29.62 -26.55
C ILE A 23 -11.21 29.92 -27.97
N GLY A 24 -12.07 29.78 -28.99
CA GLY A 24 -11.72 30.04 -30.39
C GLY A 24 -11.43 31.50 -30.72
N GLU A 25 -11.77 32.44 -29.84
CA GLU A 25 -11.44 33.87 -30.00
C GLU A 25 -9.95 34.16 -29.72
N LEU A 26 -9.24 33.23 -29.07
CA LEU A 26 -7.83 33.38 -28.69
C LEU A 26 -6.89 33.01 -29.85
N ILE A 27 -7.08 33.63 -31.01
CA ILE A 27 -6.43 33.29 -32.29
C ILE A 27 -4.90 33.31 -32.28
N HIS A 28 -4.27 33.93 -31.26
CA HIS A 28 -2.83 33.98 -31.08
C HIS A 28 -2.25 32.80 -30.27
N LEU A 29 -3.11 31.90 -29.76
CA LEU A 29 -2.68 30.70 -29.05
C LEU A 29 -1.79 29.82 -29.93
N ARG A 30 -0.68 29.39 -29.33
CA ARG A 30 0.28 28.43 -29.89
C ARG A 30 0.36 27.15 -29.06
N TYR A 31 0.03 27.23 -27.78
CA TYR A 31 0.06 26.11 -26.85
C TYR A 31 -1.22 26.07 -26.03
N LEU A 32 -1.88 24.91 -26.02
CA LEU A 32 -3.09 24.65 -25.25
C LEU A 32 -2.97 23.30 -24.54
N ASN A 33 -3.12 23.29 -23.21
CA ASN A 33 -2.99 22.08 -22.40
C ASN A 33 -4.17 21.93 -21.43
N PHE A 34 -4.89 20.82 -21.55
CA PHE A 34 -5.99 20.40 -20.68
C PHE A 34 -5.71 19.07 -19.98
N SER A 35 -4.44 18.69 -19.79
CA SER A 35 -4.08 17.39 -19.22
C SER A 35 -4.70 17.18 -17.83
N GLU A 36 -5.10 15.96 -17.50
CA GLU A 36 -5.67 15.61 -16.19
C GLU A 36 -6.91 16.43 -15.81
N THR A 37 -7.72 16.80 -16.82
CA THR A 37 -9.04 17.41 -16.66
C THR A 37 -10.15 16.39 -16.97
N TRP A 38 -11.40 16.76 -16.70
CA TRP A 38 -12.59 15.92 -16.88
C TRP A 38 -13.40 16.33 -18.13
N ILE A 39 -12.76 17.01 -19.09
CA ILE A 39 -13.42 17.51 -20.29
C ILE A 39 -14.00 16.36 -21.11
N GLN A 40 -15.26 16.52 -21.53
CA GLN A 40 -15.95 15.50 -22.33
C GLN A 40 -15.73 15.70 -23.84
N SER A 41 -15.63 16.95 -24.29
CA SER A 41 -15.33 17.32 -25.67
C SER A 41 -14.66 18.70 -25.73
N LEU A 42 -14.04 19.01 -26.87
CA LEU A 42 -13.60 20.37 -27.20
C LEU A 42 -14.58 20.99 -28.19
N PRO A 43 -14.91 22.29 -28.05
CA PRO A 43 -15.81 22.95 -28.99
C PRO A 43 -15.17 23.06 -30.39
N ASN A 44 -15.99 23.00 -31.45
CA ASN A 44 -15.53 23.16 -32.84
C ASN A 44 -14.78 24.48 -33.07
N SER A 45 -15.01 25.50 -32.23
CA SER A 45 -14.27 26.77 -32.28
C SER A 45 -12.77 26.63 -32.00
N VAL A 46 -12.30 25.52 -31.43
CA VAL A 46 -10.86 25.19 -31.37
C VAL A 46 -10.23 25.16 -32.76
N GLY A 47 -10.98 24.80 -33.80
CA GLY A 47 -10.53 24.84 -35.20
C GLY A 47 -10.20 26.25 -35.73
N HIS A 48 -10.60 27.31 -35.01
CA HIS A 48 -10.25 28.70 -35.33
C HIS A 48 -8.88 29.13 -34.78
N LEU A 49 -8.23 28.29 -33.99
CA LEU A 49 -6.90 28.56 -33.43
C LEU A 49 -5.79 28.28 -34.46
N TYR A 50 -5.82 28.94 -35.61
CA TYR A 50 -4.95 28.64 -36.76
C TYR A 50 -3.44 28.71 -36.46
N ASN A 51 -3.03 29.40 -35.38
CA ASN A 51 -1.65 29.50 -34.93
C ASN A 51 -1.25 28.40 -33.93
N LEU A 52 -2.16 27.52 -33.54
CA LEU A 52 -1.92 26.48 -32.54
C LEU A 52 -0.88 25.49 -33.05
N GLN A 53 0.15 25.26 -32.24
CA GLN A 53 1.26 24.35 -32.53
C GLN A 53 1.21 23.11 -31.64
N THR A 54 0.71 23.25 -30.41
CA THR A 54 0.66 22.17 -29.43
C THR A 54 -0.70 22.12 -28.76
N LEU A 55 -1.36 20.96 -28.82
CA LEU A 55 -2.57 20.62 -28.11
C LEU A 55 -2.32 19.35 -27.27
N ILE A 56 -2.44 19.47 -25.94
CA ILE A 56 -2.20 18.37 -25.00
C ILE A 56 -3.49 18.06 -24.25
N LEU A 57 -3.93 16.80 -24.37
CA LEU A 57 -5.16 16.24 -23.81
C LEU A 57 -4.85 14.94 -23.04
N ARG A 58 -3.68 14.90 -22.38
CA ARG A 58 -3.20 13.71 -21.67
C ARG A 58 -4.11 13.41 -20.48
N ARG A 59 -4.46 12.14 -20.26
CA ARG A 59 -5.30 11.69 -19.13
C ARG A 59 -6.62 12.46 -19.02
N CYS A 60 -7.18 12.92 -20.13
CA CYS A 60 -8.56 13.43 -20.18
C CYS A 60 -9.51 12.23 -20.23
N TYR A 61 -9.82 11.66 -19.06
CA TYR A 61 -10.52 10.37 -18.96
C TYR A 61 -11.93 10.40 -19.54
N GLY A 62 -12.60 11.56 -19.51
CA GLY A 62 -13.95 11.76 -20.05
C GLY A 62 -14.02 12.14 -21.52
N LEU A 63 -12.89 12.36 -22.20
CA LEU A 63 -12.87 12.87 -23.57
C LEU A 63 -13.38 11.78 -24.54
N THR A 64 -14.54 12.00 -25.16
CA THR A 64 -15.19 11.04 -26.07
C THR A 64 -14.97 11.35 -27.55
N GLU A 65 -14.78 12.62 -27.90
CA GLU A 65 -14.59 13.10 -29.28
C GLU A 65 -13.60 14.27 -29.38
N LEU A 66 -12.93 14.37 -30.53
CA LEU A 66 -12.14 15.53 -30.93
C LEU A 66 -13.00 16.43 -31.84
N PRO A 67 -12.74 17.75 -31.88
CA PRO A 67 -13.55 18.67 -32.67
C PRO A 67 -13.37 18.37 -34.16
N THR A 68 -14.48 18.34 -34.90
CA THR A 68 -14.49 18.04 -36.35
C THR A 68 -13.62 19.00 -37.16
N GLU A 69 -13.43 20.22 -36.64
CA GLU A 69 -12.66 21.29 -37.27
C GLU A 69 -11.15 21.26 -36.97
N ILE A 70 -10.64 20.25 -36.25
CA ILE A 70 -9.22 20.16 -35.93
C ILE A 70 -8.33 20.07 -37.18
N GLY A 71 -8.84 19.53 -38.28
CA GLY A 71 -8.14 19.45 -39.57
C GLY A 71 -7.77 20.81 -40.18
N LYS A 72 -8.38 21.91 -39.68
CA LYS A 72 -8.03 23.29 -40.07
C LYS A 72 -6.72 23.79 -39.43
N LEU A 73 -6.21 23.11 -38.39
CA LEU A 73 -5.04 23.54 -37.63
C LEU A 73 -3.71 23.21 -38.32
N LYS A 74 -3.46 23.76 -39.51
CA LYS A 74 -2.29 23.44 -40.36
C LYS A 74 -0.92 23.66 -39.70
N ASN A 75 -0.85 24.48 -38.65
CA ASN A 75 0.37 24.75 -37.87
C ASN A 75 0.58 23.77 -36.71
N LEU A 76 -0.36 22.86 -36.46
CA LEU A 76 -0.29 21.91 -35.36
C LEU A 76 0.86 20.93 -35.59
N ARG A 77 1.75 20.85 -34.60
CA ARG A 77 2.92 19.97 -34.58
C ARG A 77 2.78 18.86 -33.54
N HIS A 78 2.05 19.11 -32.46
CA HIS A 78 1.89 18.16 -31.36
C HIS A 78 0.43 18.01 -30.99
N LEU A 79 -0.10 16.81 -31.17
CA LEU A 79 -1.38 16.36 -30.65
C LEU A 79 -1.13 15.15 -29.73
N ASP A 80 -1.18 15.38 -28.42
CA ASP A 80 -0.98 14.34 -27.41
C ASP A 80 -2.32 14.01 -26.74
N ILE A 81 -2.81 12.80 -26.98
CA ILE A 81 -4.07 12.26 -26.47
C ILE A 81 -3.84 11.01 -25.61
N ARG A 82 -2.64 10.84 -25.03
CA ARG A 82 -2.30 9.68 -24.20
C ARG A 82 -3.21 9.60 -22.97
N GLY A 83 -3.80 8.44 -22.73
CA GLY A 83 -4.69 8.22 -21.57
C GLY A 83 -6.12 8.77 -21.76
N ALA A 84 -6.46 9.36 -22.91
CA ALA A 84 -7.85 9.66 -23.27
C ALA A 84 -8.53 8.38 -23.78
N HIS A 85 -8.84 7.46 -22.87
CA HIS A 85 -9.29 6.09 -23.21
C HIS A 85 -10.73 6.04 -23.77
N GLN A 86 -11.58 7.03 -23.46
CA GLN A 86 -12.96 7.08 -23.95
C GLN A 86 -13.09 7.60 -25.39
N LEU A 87 -12.03 8.20 -25.96
CA LEU A 87 -12.07 8.72 -27.33
C LEU A 87 -12.15 7.54 -28.31
N ARG A 88 -13.22 7.54 -29.13
CA ARG A 88 -13.61 6.40 -29.99
C ARG A 88 -13.27 6.55 -31.47
N GLU A 89 -13.07 7.77 -31.95
CA GLU A 89 -12.84 8.04 -33.37
C GLU A 89 -11.89 9.22 -33.60
N MET A 90 -11.27 9.27 -34.78
CA MET A 90 -10.46 10.41 -35.22
C MET A 90 -11.33 11.38 -36.04
N PRO A 91 -11.07 12.69 -35.96
CA PRO A 91 -11.79 13.68 -36.75
C PRO A 91 -11.37 13.64 -38.22
N PHE A 92 -12.24 14.14 -39.10
CA PHE A 92 -12.01 14.22 -40.53
C PHE A 92 -10.81 15.10 -40.91
N GLN A 93 -10.22 14.82 -42.08
CA GLN A 93 -9.17 15.64 -42.69
C GLN A 93 -7.91 15.78 -41.82
N LEU A 94 -7.59 14.77 -41.01
CA LEU A 94 -6.33 14.74 -40.26
C LEU A 94 -5.12 14.76 -41.20
N SER A 95 -5.28 14.22 -42.41
CA SER A 95 -4.32 14.30 -43.52
C SER A 95 -3.96 15.73 -43.96
N ASN A 96 -4.72 16.77 -43.56
CA ASN A 96 -4.36 18.16 -43.77
C ASN A 96 -3.28 18.67 -42.81
N LEU A 97 -3.03 17.96 -41.70
CA LEU A 97 -2.05 18.33 -40.68
C LEU A 97 -0.63 17.89 -41.08
N THR A 98 -0.14 18.39 -42.22
CA THR A 98 1.16 17.99 -42.81
C THR A 98 2.38 18.33 -41.95
N ASN A 99 2.25 19.29 -41.02
CA ASN A 99 3.27 19.69 -40.06
C ASN A 99 3.25 18.86 -38.77
N LEU A 100 2.34 17.90 -38.62
CA LEU A 100 2.19 17.11 -37.41
C LEU A 100 3.43 16.22 -37.19
N GLN A 101 4.05 16.38 -36.03
CA GLN A 101 5.24 15.66 -35.61
C GLN A 101 4.91 14.64 -34.53
N VAL A 102 4.01 14.97 -33.60
CA VAL A 102 3.59 14.04 -32.54
C VAL A 102 2.10 13.79 -32.66
N LEU A 103 1.77 12.51 -32.88
CA LEU A 103 0.42 11.97 -32.80
C LEU A 103 0.50 10.67 -32.02
N THR A 104 0.11 10.70 -30.76
CA THR A 104 0.37 9.56 -29.85
C THR A 104 -0.57 8.38 -30.07
N ARG A 105 -1.78 8.62 -30.58
CA ARG A 105 -2.79 7.60 -30.87
C ARG A 105 -3.59 7.97 -32.12
N PHE A 106 -3.88 7.00 -32.95
CA PHE A 106 -4.79 7.07 -34.09
C PHE A 106 -5.81 5.94 -33.96
N ILE A 107 -7.06 6.22 -34.30
CA ILE A 107 -8.19 5.30 -34.12
C ILE A 107 -8.88 5.15 -35.48
N VAL A 108 -8.88 3.94 -36.01
CA VAL A 108 -9.61 3.61 -37.22
C VAL A 108 -11.07 3.32 -36.84
N SER A 109 -12.03 3.98 -37.51
CA SER A 109 -13.46 3.75 -37.28
C SER A 109 -14.28 3.86 -38.57
N LYS A 110 -15.20 2.90 -38.78
CA LYS A 110 -16.14 2.93 -39.91
C LYS A 110 -17.29 3.93 -39.72
N SER A 111 -17.63 4.32 -38.49
CA SER A 111 -18.83 5.12 -38.14
C SER A 111 -18.98 6.38 -38.97
N ARG A 112 -17.86 7.00 -39.35
CA ARG A 112 -17.82 8.25 -40.12
C ARG A 112 -16.98 8.16 -41.40
N GLY A 113 -16.50 6.97 -41.79
CA GLY A 113 -15.65 6.80 -42.96
C GLY A 113 -14.24 7.39 -42.82
N VAL A 114 -13.72 7.49 -41.59
CA VAL A 114 -12.34 7.91 -41.32
C VAL A 114 -11.47 6.65 -41.28
N GLY A 115 -10.88 6.33 -42.42
CA GLY A 115 -9.98 5.20 -42.54
C GLY A 115 -8.53 5.56 -42.19
N ILE A 116 -7.68 4.54 -42.20
CA ILE A 116 -6.27 4.67 -41.83
C ILE A 116 -5.45 5.45 -42.87
N GLU A 117 -5.97 5.63 -44.09
CA GLU A 117 -5.41 6.44 -45.17
C GLU A 117 -5.22 7.91 -44.80
N GLU A 118 -5.93 8.42 -43.78
CA GLU A 118 -5.73 9.78 -43.25
C GLU A 118 -4.30 10.00 -42.70
N LEU A 119 -3.57 8.93 -42.39
CA LEU A 119 -2.15 9.02 -42.00
C LEU A 119 -1.19 9.27 -43.17
N LYS A 120 -1.66 9.20 -44.43
CA LYS A 120 -0.82 9.26 -45.65
C LYS A 120 0.13 10.45 -45.68
N ASN A 121 -0.37 11.65 -45.36
CA ASN A 121 0.39 12.90 -45.47
C ASN A 121 1.20 13.26 -44.21
N CYS A 122 1.01 12.53 -43.10
CA CYS A 122 1.71 12.76 -41.84
C CYS A 122 3.08 12.06 -41.87
N SER A 123 3.99 12.50 -42.74
CA SER A 123 5.33 11.90 -42.93
C SER A 123 6.34 12.32 -41.86
N ASN A 124 6.11 13.44 -41.19
CA ASN A 124 6.97 14.00 -40.14
C ASN A 124 6.75 13.40 -38.75
N LEU A 125 5.82 12.44 -38.62
CA LEU A 125 5.54 11.80 -37.34
C LEU A 125 6.80 11.16 -36.75
N GLN A 126 6.99 11.41 -35.45
CA GLN A 126 8.17 11.01 -34.70
C GLN A 126 7.82 10.50 -33.30
N GLY A 127 8.71 9.68 -32.75
CA GLY A 127 8.57 9.11 -31.42
C GLY A 127 7.56 7.97 -31.41
N VAL A 128 6.49 8.12 -30.62
CA VAL A 128 5.52 7.05 -30.32
C VAL A 128 4.25 7.23 -31.12
N LEU A 129 3.84 6.16 -31.82
CA LEU A 129 2.54 6.09 -32.50
C LEU A 129 1.80 4.81 -32.08
N SER A 130 0.57 4.97 -31.61
CA SER A 130 -0.37 3.85 -31.41
C SER A 130 -1.48 3.92 -32.44
N ILE A 131 -1.77 2.82 -33.13
CA ILE A 131 -2.87 2.70 -34.08
C ILE A 131 -3.81 1.64 -33.53
N SER A 132 -5.06 2.03 -33.29
CA SER A 132 -6.11 1.18 -32.72
C SER A 132 -7.29 1.06 -33.67
N GLY A 133 -8.11 0.02 -33.51
CA GLY A 133 -9.29 -0.20 -34.34
C GLY A 133 -8.98 -0.86 -35.69
N LEU A 134 -7.84 -1.54 -35.82
CA LEU A 134 -7.38 -2.09 -37.11
C LEU A 134 -8.32 -3.14 -37.73
N GLN A 135 -9.19 -3.78 -36.94
CA GLN A 135 -10.25 -4.66 -37.44
C GLN A 135 -11.25 -3.94 -38.37
N GLU A 136 -11.34 -2.61 -38.24
CA GLU A 136 -12.24 -1.78 -39.03
C GLU A 136 -11.71 -1.48 -40.45
N VAL A 137 -10.46 -1.80 -40.78
CA VAL A 137 -9.87 -1.50 -42.10
C VAL A 137 -10.49 -2.40 -43.19
N VAL A 138 -11.41 -1.85 -44.00
CA VAL A 138 -12.14 -2.58 -45.06
C VAL A 138 -11.27 -2.83 -46.28
N ASP A 139 -10.67 -1.79 -46.83
CA ASP A 139 -9.76 -1.89 -47.96
C ASP A 139 -8.31 -2.01 -47.48
N VAL A 140 -7.62 -3.06 -47.94
CA VAL A 140 -6.19 -3.26 -47.68
C VAL A 140 -5.36 -2.13 -48.33
N GLY A 141 -5.89 -1.52 -49.39
CA GLY A 141 -5.32 -0.33 -50.02
C GLY A 141 -5.15 0.85 -49.06
N ASP A 142 -6.08 1.04 -48.12
CA ASP A 142 -6.03 2.13 -47.14
C ASP A 142 -4.86 1.93 -46.16
N ALA A 143 -4.67 0.69 -45.69
CA ALA A 143 -3.52 0.32 -44.85
C ALA A 143 -2.20 0.61 -45.56
N ARG A 144 -2.12 0.30 -46.88
CA ARG A 144 -0.95 0.63 -47.69
C ARG A 144 -0.78 2.15 -47.86
N ALA A 145 -1.88 2.89 -48.01
CA ALA A 145 -1.87 4.34 -48.17
C ALA A 145 -1.40 5.09 -46.92
N ALA A 146 -1.60 4.52 -45.71
CA ALA A 146 -1.08 5.06 -44.45
C ALA A 146 0.46 5.22 -44.43
N ASN A 147 1.16 4.41 -45.24
CA ASN A 147 2.57 4.55 -45.58
C ASN A 147 3.52 4.65 -44.37
N LEU A 148 3.45 3.67 -43.46
CA LEU A 148 4.28 3.63 -42.24
C LEU A 148 5.79 3.50 -42.54
N LYS A 149 6.16 2.82 -43.63
CA LYS A 149 7.55 2.67 -44.08
C LYS A 149 8.27 4.01 -44.37
N ASP A 150 7.56 5.08 -44.68
CA ASP A 150 8.17 6.39 -44.98
C ASP A 150 8.24 7.30 -43.74
N LYS A 151 7.64 6.89 -42.61
CA LYS A 151 7.64 7.65 -41.35
C LYS A 151 8.90 7.38 -40.54
N LYS A 152 10.04 7.87 -41.06
CA LYS A 152 11.40 7.52 -40.61
C LYS A 152 11.73 7.86 -39.15
N LYS A 153 10.93 8.69 -38.47
CA LYS A 153 11.24 9.16 -37.11
C LYS A 153 10.42 8.45 -36.02
N ILE A 154 9.56 7.50 -36.41
CA ILE A 154 8.83 6.68 -35.44
C ILE A 154 9.79 5.67 -34.84
N GLU A 155 9.90 5.68 -33.51
CA GLU A 155 10.76 4.76 -32.75
C GLU A 155 9.95 3.68 -32.05
N GLU A 156 8.67 3.96 -31.74
CA GLU A 156 7.78 3.04 -31.05
C GLU A 156 6.43 2.97 -31.76
N LEU A 157 5.98 1.75 -32.02
CA LEU A 157 4.74 1.51 -32.74
C LEU A 157 3.89 0.48 -32.00
N THR A 158 2.64 0.84 -31.71
CA THR A 158 1.62 -0.10 -31.25
C THR A 158 0.57 -0.26 -32.34
N MET A 159 0.31 -1.50 -32.75
CA MET A 159 -0.79 -1.86 -33.63
C MET A 159 -1.81 -2.69 -32.84
N GLN A 160 -3.04 -2.21 -32.75
CA GLN A 160 -4.06 -2.76 -31.89
C GLN A 160 -5.37 -2.98 -32.65
N TRP A 161 -5.88 -4.19 -32.52
CA TRP A 161 -7.26 -4.54 -32.86
C TRP A 161 -8.12 -4.49 -31.60
N SER A 162 -9.45 -4.56 -31.76
CA SER A 162 -10.36 -4.71 -30.62
C SER A 162 -10.27 -6.12 -30.02
N ASP A 163 -10.82 -6.34 -28.83
CA ASP A 163 -10.87 -7.68 -28.17
C ASP A 163 -12.21 -8.40 -28.37
N ASP A 164 -13.09 -7.85 -29.22
CA ASP A 164 -14.44 -8.36 -29.47
C ASP A 164 -14.59 -9.10 -30.81
N CYS A 165 -15.67 -9.86 -30.94
CA CYS A 165 -16.11 -10.44 -32.23
C CYS A 165 -15.04 -11.26 -32.98
N TRP A 166 -14.23 -12.05 -32.25
CA TRP A 166 -13.16 -12.87 -32.81
C TRP A 166 -13.62 -13.74 -33.98
N ASP A 167 -14.78 -14.39 -33.89
CA ASP A 167 -15.28 -15.32 -34.92
C ASP A 167 -15.66 -14.65 -36.24
N ALA A 168 -16.04 -13.37 -36.21
CA ALA A 168 -16.40 -12.61 -37.39
C ALA A 168 -15.18 -12.11 -38.20
N ARG A 169 -13.96 -12.20 -37.64
CA ARG A 169 -12.74 -11.67 -38.27
C ARG A 169 -12.20 -12.59 -39.35
N ASN A 170 -11.92 -12.00 -40.51
CA ASN A 170 -11.37 -12.69 -41.67
C ASN A 170 -9.84 -12.78 -41.59
N ASP A 171 -9.34 -13.97 -41.26
CA ASP A 171 -7.92 -14.31 -41.17
C ASP A 171 -7.05 -13.75 -42.31
N LYS A 172 -7.44 -14.00 -43.57
CA LYS A 172 -6.67 -13.56 -44.76
C LYS A 172 -6.61 -12.05 -44.87
N ARG A 173 -7.68 -11.35 -44.50
CA ARG A 173 -7.73 -9.88 -44.54
C ARG A 173 -6.86 -9.28 -43.44
N GLU A 174 -6.95 -9.81 -42.22
CA GLU A 174 -6.14 -9.34 -41.09
C GLU A 174 -4.64 -9.43 -41.41
N LEU A 175 -4.20 -10.58 -41.96
CA LEU A 175 -2.83 -10.77 -42.42
C LEU A 175 -2.43 -9.75 -43.49
N ARG A 176 -3.28 -9.52 -44.50
CA ARG A 176 -3.00 -8.55 -45.57
C ARG A 176 -2.94 -7.11 -45.07
N VAL A 177 -3.75 -6.74 -44.09
CA VAL A 177 -3.71 -5.42 -43.43
C VAL A 177 -2.38 -5.27 -42.69
N LEU A 178 -2.03 -6.21 -41.82
CA LEU A 178 -0.79 -6.16 -41.05
C LEU A 178 0.47 -6.24 -41.96
N GLU A 179 0.45 -7.04 -43.03
CA GLU A 179 1.50 -7.08 -44.05
C GLU A 179 1.66 -5.71 -44.75
N SER A 180 0.55 -5.03 -45.05
CA SER A 180 0.56 -3.70 -45.69
C SER A 180 1.02 -2.58 -44.76
N LEU A 181 1.00 -2.82 -43.44
CA LEU A 181 1.45 -1.88 -42.41
C LEU A 181 2.93 -2.05 -42.04
N LYS A 182 3.76 -2.69 -42.88
CA LYS A 182 5.21 -2.82 -42.65
C LYS A 182 5.84 -1.47 -42.23
N PRO A 183 6.38 -1.35 -41.00
CA PRO A 183 7.02 -0.14 -40.54
C PRO A 183 8.42 0.01 -41.11
N ARG A 184 9.05 1.16 -40.84
CA ARG A 184 10.46 1.37 -41.16
C ARG A 184 11.35 0.52 -40.25
N GLU A 185 12.45 0.03 -40.81
CA GLU A 185 13.43 -0.85 -40.16
C GLU A 185 14.17 -0.23 -38.96
N ASN A 186 14.08 1.09 -38.75
CA ASN A 186 14.70 1.77 -37.60
C ASN A 186 13.83 1.76 -36.33
N LEU A 187 12.74 0.98 -36.34
CA LEU A 187 11.82 0.86 -35.21
C LEU A 187 12.52 0.17 -34.02
N LYS A 188 12.45 0.80 -32.84
CA LYS A 188 13.07 0.27 -31.61
C LYS A 188 12.09 -0.60 -30.80
N ARG A 189 10.80 -0.24 -30.76
CA ARG A 189 9.79 -0.99 -30.00
C ARG A 189 8.55 -1.25 -30.83
N LEU A 190 8.08 -2.48 -30.82
CA LEU A 190 6.88 -2.90 -31.51
C LEU A 190 5.94 -3.64 -30.56
N LYS A 191 4.67 -3.24 -30.54
CA LYS A 191 3.60 -3.97 -29.86
C LYS A 191 2.49 -4.30 -30.84
N ILE A 192 2.13 -5.57 -30.95
CA ILE A 192 0.96 -6.05 -31.72
C ILE A 192 -0.02 -6.65 -30.72
N ALA A 193 -1.24 -6.12 -30.69
CA ALA A 193 -2.25 -6.52 -29.71
C ALA A 193 -3.59 -6.91 -30.37
N PHE A 194 -4.19 -7.99 -29.88
CA PHE A 194 -5.50 -8.52 -30.28
C PHE A 194 -5.61 -8.88 -31.77
N TYR A 195 -4.49 -9.15 -32.42
CA TYR A 195 -4.46 -9.46 -33.85
C TYR A 195 -5.24 -10.75 -34.16
N GLY A 196 -6.17 -10.66 -35.12
CA GLY A 196 -7.13 -11.71 -35.47
C GLY A 196 -6.65 -12.74 -36.49
N GLY A 197 -5.44 -12.62 -37.01
CA GLY A 197 -4.89 -13.60 -37.96
C GLY A 197 -4.26 -14.81 -37.27
N SER A 198 -4.17 -15.90 -38.02
CA SER A 198 -3.58 -17.18 -37.62
C SER A 198 -2.06 -17.24 -37.81
N LYS A 199 -1.52 -16.30 -38.59
CA LYS A 199 -0.09 -16.16 -38.91
C LYS A 199 0.32 -14.70 -38.86
N PHE A 200 1.59 -14.46 -38.56
CA PHE A 200 2.20 -13.13 -38.61
C PHE A 200 2.75 -12.81 -40.00
N PRO A 201 2.92 -11.52 -40.32
CA PRO A 201 3.50 -11.11 -41.59
C PRO A 201 4.97 -11.50 -41.70
N SER A 202 5.44 -11.64 -42.93
CA SER A 202 6.81 -12.05 -43.24
C SER A 202 7.88 -11.09 -42.68
N TRP A 203 7.54 -9.81 -42.56
CA TRP A 203 8.48 -8.78 -42.15
C TRP A 203 8.75 -8.75 -40.64
N LEU A 204 7.90 -9.34 -39.79
CA LEU A 204 8.00 -9.20 -38.33
C LEU A 204 9.31 -9.76 -37.76
N GLY A 205 9.82 -10.82 -38.40
CA GLY A 205 11.05 -11.52 -38.07
C GLY A 205 12.26 -11.12 -38.88
N ASP A 206 12.12 -10.13 -39.76
CA ASP A 206 13.12 -9.81 -40.76
C ASP A 206 14.39 -9.22 -40.10
N PRO A 207 15.59 -9.78 -40.36
CA PRO A 207 16.85 -9.27 -39.78
C PRO A 207 17.16 -7.81 -40.09
N SER A 208 16.51 -7.19 -41.07
CA SER A 208 16.60 -5.75 -41.35
C SER A 208 16.18 -4.88 -40.17
N PHE A 209 15.34 -5.37 -39.26
CA PHE A 209 14.99 -4.73 -37.99
C PHE A 209 16.11 -4.82 -36.94
N SER A 210 17.34 -4.51 -37.35
CA SER A 210 18.59 -4.63 -36.60
C SER A 210 18.70 -3.75 -35.35
N VAL A 211 17.77 -2.81 -35.14
CA VAL A 211 17.74 -1.90 -33.98
C VAL A 211 16.55 -2.15 -33.04
N MET A 212 15.71 -3.16 -33.33
CA MET A 212 14.56 -3.49 -32.50
C MET A 212 15.03 -4.03 -31.15
N VAL A 213 14.66 -3.34 -30.07
CA VAL A 213 15.05 -3.65 -28.69
C VAL A 213 13.95 -4.40 -27.95
N GLU A 214 12.68 -4.12 -28.27
CA GLU A 214 11.53 -4.67 -27.56
C GLU A 214 10.41 -5.06 -28.53
N LEU A 215 9.90 -6.28 -28.35
CA LEU A 215 8.75 -6.79 -29.10
C LEU A 215 7.73 -7.39 -28.13
N THR A 216 6.48 -6.95 -28.24
CA THR A 216 5.35 -7.50 -27.48
C THR A 216 4.26 -8.01 -28.43
N LEU A 217 3.90 -9.27 -28.29
CA LEU A 217 2.72 -9.88 -28.93
C LEU A 217 1.69 -10.17 -27.83
N LYS A 218 0.52 -9.54 -27.88
CA LYS A 218 -0.48 -9.63 -26.81
C LYS A 218 -1.84 -10.07 -27.34
N ASN A 219 -2.44 -11.08 -26.75
CA ASN A 219 -3.79 -11.56 -27.04
C ASN A 219 -4.03 -11.89 -28.52
N CYS A 220 -3.04 -12.41 -29.26
CA CYS A 220 -3.23 -12.84 -30.65
C CYS A 220 -3.82 -14.25 -30.70
N LYS A 221 -5.03 -14.41 -30.16
CA LYS A 221 -5.63 -15.68 -29.74
C LYS A 221 -5.73 -16.74 -30.84
N LYS A 222 -5.90 -16.34 -32.12
CA LYS A 222 -6.03 -17.26 -33.27
C LYS A 222 -4.69 -17.75 -33.84
N CYS A 223 -3.57 -17.17 -33.41
CA CYS A 223 -2.24 -17.56 -33.90
C CYS A 223 -1.92 -18.99 -33.49
N MET A 224 -1.57 -19.84 -34.46
CA MET A 224 -1.22 -21.25 -34.22
C MET A 224 0.27 -21.48 -34.02
N LEU A 225 1.11 -20.57 -34.54
CA LEU A 225 2.57 -20.62 -34.48
C LEU A 225 3.12 -19.24 -34.13
N LEU A 226 4.25 -19.22 -33.42
CA LEU A 226 4.99 -17.99 -33.16
C LEU A 226 5.77 -17.56 -34.42
N PRO A 227 5.99 -16.25 -34.61
CA PRO A 227 6.82 -15.76 -35.71
C PRO A 227 8.28 -16.15 -35.50
N ASN A 228 9.05 -16.18 -36.58
CA ASN A 228 10.50 -16.29 -36.53
C ASN A 228 11.07 -15.00 -35.93
N LEU A 229 11.64 -15.07 -34.73
CA LEU A 229 12.18 -13.90 -34.02
C LEU A 229 13.67 -14.04 -33.68
N GLY A 230 14.25 -15.23 -33.89
CA GLY A 230 15.65 -15.50 -33.52
C GLY A 230 16.66 -14.61 -34.25
N GLY A 231 16.35 -14.17 -35.48
CA GLY A 231 17.22 -13.28 -36.27
C GLY A 231 17.30 -11.82 -35.79
N LEU A 232 16.50 -11.41 -34.81
CA LEU A 232 16.48 -10.04 -34.30
C LEU A 232 17.64 -9.81 -33.31
N SER A 233 18.80 -9.43 -33.86
CA SER A 233 20.08 -9.40 -33.13
C SER A 233 20.16 -8.37 -31.98
N ALA A 234 19.37 -7.29 -32.02
CA ALA A 234 19.33 -6.25 -30.99
C ALA A 234 18.21 -6.43 -29.95
N LEU A 235 17.36 -7.45 -30.11
CA LEU A 235 16.20 -7.68 -29.25
C LEU A 235 16.66 -8.02 -27.84
N LYS A 236 16.23 -7.21 -26.86
CA LYS A 236 16.54 -7.38 -25.43
C LYS A 236 15.36 -7.87 -24.62
N VAL A 237 14.14 -7.47 -24.99
CA VAL A 237 12.90 -7.81 -24.28
C VAL A 237 11.91 -8.40 -25.27
N LEU A 238 11.46 -9.63 -25.00
CA LEU A 238 10.41 -10.30 -25.77
C LEU A 238 9.27 -10.72 -24.83
N CYS A 239 8.08 -10.19 -25.09
CA CYS A 239 6.87 -10.52 -24.34
C CYS A 239 5.82 -11.14 -25.26
N ILE A 240 5.37 -12.33 -24.92
CA ILE A 240 4.34 -13.08 -25.66
C ILE A 240 3.24 -13.46 -24.67
N GLU A 241 2.08 -12.86 -24.83
CA GLU A 241 0.94 -12.98 -23.92
C GLU A 241 -0.33 -13.38 -24.69
N GLY A 242 -1.16 -14.26 -24.14
CA GLY A 242 -2.52 -14.51 -24.64
C GLY A 242 -2.57 -15.23 -25.99
N MET A 243 -1.67 -16.21 -26.20
CA MET A 243 -1.53 -16.96 -27.45
C MET A 243 -2.27 -18.30 -27.40
N SER A 244 -3.61 -18.23 -27.39
CA SER A 244 -4.46 -19.37 -27.00
C SER A 244 -4.41 -20.61 -27.88
N GLN A 245 -4.00 -20.52 -29.16
CA GLN A 245 -3.99 -21.68 -30.08
C GLN A 245 -2.59 -22.25 -30.33
N VAL A 246 -1.54 -21.64 -29.77
CA VAL A 246 -0.17 -22.13 -29.93
C VAL A 246 0.01 -23.39 -29.09
N LYS A 247 0.28 -24.52 -29.76
CA LYS A 247 0.47 -25.83 -29.10
C LYS A 247 1.94 -26.18 -28.86
N SER A 248 2.82 -25.71 -29.72
CA SER A 248 4.25 -26.00 -29.63
C SER A 248 5.08 -24.80 -30.05
N ILE A 249 6.23 -24.63 -29.41
CA ILE A 249 7.26 -23.69 -29.83
C ILE A 249 8.43 -24.51 -30.38
N GLY A 250 8.66 -24.41 -31.69
CA GLY A 250 9.66 -25.19 -32.42
C GLY A 250 10.69 -24.37 -33.17
N ALA A 251 11.31 -25.01 -34.18
CA ALA A 251 12.36 -24.43 -35.01
C ALA A 251 11.93 -23.10 -35.67
N GLU A 252 10.63 -22.94 -35.95
CA GLU A 252 10.05 -21.74 -36.56
C GLU A 252 10.29 -20.47 -35.75
N PHE A 253 10.40 -20.57 -34.43
CA PHE A 253 10.61 -19.42 -33.54
C PHE A 253 12.03 -18.86 -33.63
N TYR A 254 13.02 -19.74 -33.83
CA TYR A 254 14.44 -19.40 -33.90
C TYR A 254 14.88 -18.98 -35.32
N GLY A 255 14.19 -19.49 -36.34
CA GLY A 255 14.57 -19.28 -37.73
C GLY A 255 15.84 -20.03 -38.15
N GLU A 256 16.33 -19.74 -39.35
CA GLU A 256 17.56 -20.30 -39.92
C GLU A 256 18.84 -19.59 -39.42
N CYS A 257 18.81 -19.09 -38.18
CA CYS A 257 19.92 -18.34 -37.58
C CYS A 257 20.81 -19.27 -36.74
N THR A 258 22.13 -19.14 -36.92
CA THR A 258 23.12 -19.93 -36.15
C THR A 258 23.20 -19.50 -34.69
N ASN A 259 22.95 -18.22 -34.38
CA ASN A 259 22.96 -17.64 -33.03
C ASN A 259 21.67 -16.85 -32.78
N PRO A 260 20.53 -17.52 -32.57
CA PRO A 260 19.27 -16.83 -32.31
C PRO A 260 19.32 -16.06 -30.97
N PHE A 261 18.57 -14.96 -30.89
CA PHE A 261 18.37 -14.21 -29.63
C PHE A 261 19.66 -13.77 -28.91
N ALA A 262 20.71 -13.42 -29.66
CA ALA A 262 22.04 -13.12 -29.13
C ALA A 262 22.11 -11.97 -28.09
N SER A 263 21.13 -11.07 -28.07
CA SER A 263 21.05 -9.93 -27.13
C SER A 263 19.90 -10.01 -26.13
N LEU A 264 19.11 -11.09 -26.15
CA LEU A 264 17.89 -11.19 -25.35
C LEU A 264 18.24 -11.29 -23.87
N LYS A 265 17.69 -10.38 -23.07
CA LYS A 265 17.88 -10.28 -21.62
C LYS A 265 16.64 -10.73 -20.85
N GLU A 266 15.46 -10.50 -21.43
CA GLU A 266 14.19 -10.81 -20.80
C GLU A 266 13.24 -11.50 -21.78
N LEU A 267 12.72 -12.65 -21.36
CA LEU A 267 11.76 -13.45 -22.10
C LEU A 267 10.53 -13.73 -21.22
N ARG A 268 9.35 -13.37 -21.71
CA ARG A 268 8.08 -13.58 -21.00
C ARG A 268 7.09 -14.34 -21.86
N PHE A 269 6.55 -15.42 -21.30
CA PHE A 269 5.39 -16.13 -21.81
C PHE A 269 4.27 -16.07 -20.78
N GLU A 270 3.10 -15.59 -21.17
CA GLU A 270 1.95 -15.44 -20.27
C GLU A 270 0.65 -15.85 -20.99
N ASP A 271 -0.27 -16.50 -20.28
CA ASP A 271 -1.57 -16.91 -20.82
C ASP A 271 -1.45 -17.68 -22.16
N MET A 272 -0.78 -18.84 -22.10
CA MET A 272 -0.64 -19.76 -23.24
C MET A 272 -1.31 -21.11 -22.94
N PRO A 273 -2.67 -21.17 -22.92
CA PRO A 273 -3.43 -22.29 -22.38
C PRO A 273 -3.32 -23.62 -23.15
N GLN A 274 -2.96 -23.59 -24.44
CA GLN A 274 -2.82 -24.80 -25.26
C GLN A 274 -1.37 -25.22 -25.47
N TRP A 275 -0.42 -24.52 -24.88
CA TRP A 275 0.99 -24.78 -25.10
C TRP A 275 1.43 -26.04 -24.36
N GLU A 276 1.88 -27.04 -25.12
CA GLU A 276 2.25 -28.37 -24.62
C GLU A 276 3.76 -28.60 -24.65
N ASN A 277 4.42 -28.26 -25.77
CA ASN A 277 5.80 -28.65 -26.04
C ASN A 277 6.71 -27.47 -26.41
N TRP A 278 7.95 -27.51 -25.94
CA TRP A 278 9.03 -26.63 -26.37
C TRP A 278 10.19 -27.49 -26.89
N SER A 279 10.49 -27.41 -28.19
CA SER A 279 11.61 -28.13 -28.81
C SER A 279 12.81 -27.21 -29.10
N HIS A 280 14.02 -27.78 -29.07
CA HIS A 280 15.24 -27.12 -29.50
C HIS A 280 15.31 -26.99 -31.03
N SER A 281 16.10 -26.02 -31.52
CA SER A 281 16.42 -25.94 -32.94
C SER A 281 17.49 -26.97 -33.30
N ASN A 282 17.25 -27.76 -34.36
CA ASN A 282 18.21 -28.72 -34.90
C ASN A 282 19.48 -28.08 -35.49
N PHE A 283 19.51 -26.75 -35.65
CA PHE A 283 20.61 -26.00 -36.23
C PHE A 283 21.61 -25.44 -35.20
N ILE A 284 21.29 -25.52 -33.90
CA ILE A 284 22.12 -24.98 -32.83
C ILE A 284 23.00 -26.10 -32.28
N LYS A 285 24.33 -25.90 -32.31
CA LYS A 285 25.26 -26.79 -31.59
C LYS A 285 24.98 -26.68 -30.08
N GLU A 286 24.90 -27.81 -29.38
CA GLU A 286 24.57 -27.86 -27.93
C GLU A 286 25.41 -26.90 -27.08
N ASP A 287 26.66 -26.64 -27.49
CA ASP A 287 27.64 -25.82 -26.78
C ASP A 287 27.39 -24.29 -26.84
N VAL A 288 26.66 -23.79 -27.84
CA VAL A 288 26.51 -22.33 -28.09
C VAL A 288 25.34 -21.72 -27.32
N GLY A 289 24.35 -22.55 -26.96
CA GLY A 289 23.13 -22.13 -26.26
C GLY A 289 22.18 -21.30 -27.15
N THR A 290 20.89 -21.33 -26.81
CA THR A 290 19.85 -20.60 -27.56
C THR A 290 19.62 -19.17 -27.04
N PHE A 291 20.00 -18.92 -25.79
CA PHE A 291 19.75 -17.67 -25.07
C PHE A 291 20.99 -17.24 -24.26
N PRO A 292 22.07 -16.80 -24.92
CA PRO A 292 23.38 -16.63 -24.28
C PRO A 292 23.45 -15.48 -23.28
N ARG A 293 22.48 -14.56 -23.25
CA ARG A 293 22.45 -13.36 -22.39
C ARG A 293 21.16 -13.22 -21.58
N LEU A 294 20.33 -14.25 -21.53
CA LEU A 294 19.05 -14.18 -20.84
C LEU A 294 19.28 -14.06 -19.34
N GLU A 295 18.80 -12.96 -18.76
CA GLU A 295 18.93 -12.62 -17.34
C GLU A 295 17.63 -12.92 -16.59
N LYS A 296 16.47 -12.72 -17.23
CA LYS A 296 15.14 -12.91 -16.65
C LYS A 296 14.25 -13.78 -17.53
N PHE A 297 13.63 -14.79 -16.95
CA PHE A 297 12.72 -15.68 -17.67
C PHE A 297 11.44 -15.91 -16.88
N LEU A 298 10.31 -15.55 -17.47
CA LEU A 298 8.99 -15.60 -16.84
C LEU A 298 8.04 -16.47 -17.67
N ILE A 299 7.39 -17.43 -17.01
CA ILE A 299 6.34 -18.28 -17.59
C ILE A 299 5.13 -18.23 -16.65
N ARG A 300 3.99 -17.72 -17.13
CA ARG A 300 2.78 -17.57 -16.31
C ARG A 300 1.55 -18.13 -17.01
N THR A 301 0.70 -18.86 -16.28
CA THR A 301 -0.61 -19.32 -16.78
C THR A 301 -0.47 -20.17 -18.06
N CYS A 302 0.38 -21.20 -17.98
CA CYS A 302 0.65 -22.16 -19.05
C CYS A 302 0.32 -23.60 -18.60
N PRO A 303 -0.97 -23.95 -18.41
CA PRO A 303 -1.39 -25.16 -17.70
C PRO A 303 -1.06 -26.49 -18.39
N LYS A 304 -0.92 -26.50 -19.72
CA LYS A 304 -0.63 -27.71 -20.50
C LYS A 304 0.85 -27.94 -20.79
N LEU A 305 1.73 -27.05 -20.33
CA LEU A 305 3.15 -27.12 -20.65
C LEU A 305 3.78 -28.33 -19.97
N ILE A 306 4.21 -29.33 -20.75
CA ILE A 306 4.79 -30.59 -20.23
C ILE A 306 6.31 -30.67 -20.50
N GLY A 307 6.80 -29.96 -21.53
CA GLY A 307 8.17 -30.07 -22.03
C GLY A 307 9.28 -29.49 -21.14
N GLU A 308 10.52 -29.90 -21.41
CA GLU A 308 11.73 -29.36 -20.76
C GLU A 308 11.97 -27.89 -21.10
N LEU A 309 12.46 -27.12 -20.12
CA LEU A 309 12.97 -25.77 -20.39
C LEU A 309 14.22 -25.81 -21.29
N PRO A 310 14.49 -24.75 -22.06
CA PRO A 310 15.69 -24.68 -22.91
C PRO A 310 16.98 -25.01 -22.14
N LYS A 311 17.83 -25.86 -22.73
CA LYS A 311 19.16 -26.19 -22.21
C LYS A 311 20.10 -24.98 -22.42
N CYS A 312 21.06 -24.80 -21.52
CA CYS A 312 22.09 -23.75 -21.56
C CYS A 312 21.58 -22.31 -21.31
N LEU A 313 21.06 -22.04 -20.11
CA LEU A 313 20.67 -20.70 -19.63
C LEU A 313 21.73 -20.13 -18.65
N GLN A 314 22.98 -20.01 -19.10
CA GLN A 314 24.13 -19.73 -18.23
C GLN A 314 24.10 -18.34 -17.56
N SER A 315 23.43 -17.36 -18.16
CA SER A 315 23.32 -15.99 -17.62
C SER A 315 22.04 -15.74 -16.81
N LEU A 316 21.19 -16.75 -16.64
CA LEU A 316 19.88 -16.57 -16.00
C LEU A 316 20.07 -16.22 -14.53
N VAL A 317 19.49 -15.10 -14.10
CA VAL A 317 19.55 -14.57 -12.74
C VAL A 317 18.23 -14.79 -12.02
N GLU A 318 17.11 -14.65 -12.74
CA GLU A 318 15.75 -14.71 -12.19
C GLU A 318 14.88 -15.64 -13.04
N LEU A 319 14.26 -16.61 -12.40
CA LEU A 319 13.28 -17.53 -12.99
C LEU A 319 11.97 -17.45 -12.23
N GLU A 320 10.90 -17.12 -12.94
CA GLU A 320 9.54 -17.13 -12.41
C GLU A 320 8.66 -18.08 -13.20
N VAL A 321 8.03 -19.03 -12.51
CA VAL A 321 7.03 -19.94 -13.09
C VAL A 321 5.78 -19.88 -12.21
N SER A 322 4.67 -19.40 -12.77
CA SER A 322 3.38 -19.30 -12.07
C SER A 322 2.26 -20.00 -12.83
N GLU A 323 1.34 -20.66 -12.12
CA GLU A 323 0.15 -21.30 -12.70
C GLU A 323 0.47 -22.27 -13.86
N CYS A 324 1.51 -23.09 -13.68
CA CYS A 324 1.99 -24.07 -14.65
C CYS A 324 2.00 -25.50 -14.08
N PRO A 325 0.83 -26.09 -13.74
CA PRO A 325 0.75 -27.41 -13.11
C PRO A 325 1.23 -28.56 -13.99
N GLY A 326 1.25 -28.41 -15.31
CA GLY A 326 1.72 -29.44 -16.24
C GLY A 326 3.24 -29.59 -16.30
N LEU A 327 4.00 -28.63 -15.75
CA LEU A 327 5.45 -28.59 -15.86
C LEU A 327 6.07 -29.61 -14.91
N MET A 328 6.27 -30.84 -15.39
CA MET A 328 6.76 -31.97 -14.59
C MET A 328 8.27 -32.17 -14.67
N CYS A 329 8.98 -31.37 -15.47
CA CYS A 329 10.43 -31.51 -15.66
C CYS A 329 11.22 -30.80 -14.54
N GLY A 330 12.30 -31.42 -14.08
CA GLY A 330 13.25 -30.74 -13.19
C GLY A 330 13.95 -29.58 -13.88
N LEU A 331 14.30 -28.53 -13.12
CA LEU A 331 15.05 -27.39 -13.65
C LEU A 331 16.42 -27.85 -14.19
N PRO A 332 16.89 -27.28 -15.31
CA PRO A 332 18.23 -27.56 -15.82
C PRO A 332 19.30 -27.00 -14.86
N LYS A 333 20.58 -27.29 -15.13
CA LYS A 333 21.70 -26.67 -14.42
C LYS A 333 21.72 -25.16 -14.69
N LEU A 334 21.53 -24.35 -13.65
CA LEU A 334 21.50 -22.88 -13.73
C LEU A 334 22.52 -22.27 -12.77
N ALA A 335 23.78 -22.20 -13.23
CA ALA A 335 24.91 -21.79 -12.39
C ALA A 335 24.82 -20.35 -11.87
N SER A 336 24.12 -19.45 -12.57
CA SER A 336 24.03 -18.02 -12.24
C SER A 336 22.71 -17.60 -11.58
N LEU A 337 21.77 -18.55 -11.40
CA LEU A 337 20.43 -18.23 -10.89
C LEU A 337 20.55 -17.76 -9.44
N ARG A 338 19.95 -16.59 -9.14
CA ARG A 338 19.93 -15.98 -7.81
C ARG A 338 18.54 -16.00 -7.18
N GLU A 339 17.50 -15.90 -8.01
CA GLU A 339 16.11 -15.86 -7.57
C GLU A 339 15.25 -16.87 -8.31
N LEU A 340 14.52 -17.68 -7.55
CA LEU A 340 13.58 -18.68 -8.05
C LEU A 340 12.20 -18.44 -7.42
N ASN A 341 11.23 -18.13 -8.26
CA ASN A 341 9.85 -17.88 -7.88
C ASN A 341 8.94 -18.96 -8.52
N LEU A 342 8.33 -19.80 -7.70
CA LEU A 342 7.39 -20.83 -8.13
C LEU A 342 6.03 -20.60 -7.48
N GLU A 343 4.99 -20.50 -8.29
CA GLU A 343 3.61 -20.31 -7.84
C GLU A 343 2.67 -21.29 -8.56
N GLU A 344 1.80 -22.00 -7.83
CA GLU A 344 0.81 -22.92 -8.44
C GLU A 344 1.41 -23.94 -9.44
N CYS A 345 2.60 -24.44 -9.12
CA CYS A 345 3.32 -25.45 -9.89
C CYS A 345 3.22 -26.83 -9.23
N ASP A 346 3.49 -27.90 -9.99
CA ASP A 346 3.64 -29.24 -9.41
C ASP A 346 4.99 -29.38 -8.69
N VAL A 347 5.01 -30.16 -7.60
CA VAL A 347 6.21 -30.44 -6.82
C VAL A 347 7.33 -31.10 -7.64
N ALA A 348 7.00 -31.77 -8.75
CA ALA A 348 7.97 -32.38 -9.66
C ALA A 348 9.02 -31.40 -10.22
N VAL A 349 8.69 -30.10 -10.33
CA VAL A 349 9.64 -29.05 -10.72
C VAL A 349 10.85 -29.02 -9.78
N LEU A 350 10.68 -29.40 -8.51
CA LEU A 350 11.72 -29.45 -7.48
C LEU A 350 12.46 -30.81 -7.42
N GLY A 351 12.10 -31.81 -8.25
CA GLY A 351 12.40 -33.23 -8.02
C GLY A 351 13.40 -33.92 -8.97
N GLY A 352 14.17 -33.20 -9.78
CA GLY A 352 15.07 -33.80 -10.79
C GLY A 352 16.40 -34.37 -10.26
N ALA A 353 16.87 -35.48 -10.82
CA ALA A 353 18.13 -36.17 -10.44
C ALA A 353 19.43 -35.40 -10.77
N GLN A 354 19.34 -34.22 -11.41
CA GLN A 354 20.47 -33.37 -11.85
C GLN A 354 20.29 -31.89 -11.44
N PHE A 355 19.67 -31.64 -10.29
CA PHE A 355 19.50 -30.30 -9.72
C PHE A 355 20.84 -29.69 -9.27
N ASP A 356 21.26 -28.57 -9.86
CA ASP A 356 22.50 -27.86 -9.52
C ASP A 356 22.30 -26.34 -9.66
N LEU A 357 22.03 -25.67 -8.53
CA LEU A 357 21.72 -24.24 -8.40
C LEU A 357 22.64 -23.54 -7.37
N PRO A 358 23.97 -23.54 -7.60
CA PRO A 358 24.95 -23.19 -6.57
C PRO A 358 24.91 -21.72 -6.14
N SER A 359 24.39 -20.83 -6.98
CA SER A 359 24.34 -19.37 -6.74
C SER A 359 22.99 -18.88 -6.21
N LEU A 360 22.04 -19.77 -5.94
CA LEU A 360 20.67 -19.40 -5.60
C LEU A 360 20.63 -18.75 -4.21
N VAL A 361 20.10 -17.53 -4.14
CA VAL A 361 20.05 -16.70 -2.92
C VAL A 361 18.65 -16.70 -2.32
N THR A 362 17.63 -16.62 -3.17
CA THR A 362 16.23 -16.49 -2.77
C THR A 362 15.36 -17.54 -3.46
N VAL A 363 14.54 -18.22 -2.67
CA VAL A 363 13.53 -19.17 -3.14
C VAL A 363 12.18 -18.78 -2.58
N ASN A 364 11.21 -18.52 -3.46
CA ASN A 364 9.82 -18.26 -3.11
C ASN A 364 8.94 -19.38 -3.67
N LEU A 365 8.26 -20.11 -2.78
CA LEU A 365 7.32 -21.17 -3.11
C LEU A 365 5.92 -20.75 -2.66
N THR A 366 4.99 -20.59 -3.60
CA THR A 366 3.61 -20.17 -3.32
C THR A 366 2.61 -21.19 -3.87
N ASN A 367 1.66 -21.62 -3.05
CA ASN A 367 0.56 -22.50 -3.48
C ASN A 367 1.02 -23.76 -4.27
N ILE A 368 2.13 -24.38 -3.86
CA ILE A 368 2.67 -25.57 -4.51
C ILE A 368 1.88 -26.79 -4.05
N SER A 369 0.95 -27.23 -4.90
CA SER A 369 0.09 -28.37 -4.61
C SER A 369 0.92 -29.64 -4.37
N ARG A 370 0.52 -30.46 -3.39
CA ARG A 370 1.19 -31.72 -2.99
C ARG A 370 2.62 -31.58 -2.45
N LEU A 371 3.13 -30.36 -2.23
CA LEU A 371 4.38 -30.17 -1.50
C LEU A 371 4.19 -30.61 -0.05
N THR A 372 4.63 -31.82 0.29
CA THR A 372 4.58 -32.33 1.67
C THR A 372 5.79 -31.92 2.49
N CYS A 373 6.97 -31.89 1.85
CA CYS A 373 8.26 -31.61 2.46
C CYS A 373 9.32 -31.32 1.38
N LEU A 374 10.32 -30.47 1.67
CA LEU A 374 11.47 -30.26 0.79
C LEU A 374 12.44 -31.45 0.87
N ARG A 375 12.61 -32.15 -0.25
CA ARG A 375 13.46 -33.36 -0.34
C ARG A 375 14.95 -33.03 -0.40
N THR A 376 15.77 -33.96 0.09
CA THR A 376 17.24 -33.85 0.15
C THR A 376 17.93 -33.53 -1.18
N GLY A 377 17.38 -34.00 -2.31
CA GLY A 377 17.92 -33.72 -3.65
C GLY A 377 17.87 -32.23 -4.02
N PHE A 378 16.83 -31.52 -3.59
CA PHE A 378 16.69 -30.08 -3.80
C PHE A 378 17.59 -29.32 -2.84
N THR A 379 17.54 -29.64 -1.54
CA THR A 379 18.24 -28.87 -0.49
C THR A 379 19.76 -28.93 -0.58
N ARG A 380 20.35 -30.02 -1.09
CA ARG A 380 21.81 -30.14 -1.31
C ARG A 380 22.36 -29.16 -2.35
N SER A 381 21.54 -28.74 -3.31
CA SER A 381 21.97 -27.87 -4.40
C SER A 381 22.05 -26.38 -4.01
N LEU A 382 21.46 -26.02 -2.87
CA LEU A 382 21.18 -24.63 -2.49
C LEU A 382 22.28 -23.96 -1.67
N VAL A 383 23.56 -24.23 -1.96
CA VAL A 383 24.69 -23.88 -1.08
C VAL A 383 24.74 -22.39 -0.67
N ALA A 384 24.29 -21.48 -1.53
CA ALA A 384 24.32 -20.02 -1.29
C ALA A 384 23.00 -19.41 -0.77
N LEU A 385 21.99 -20.22 -0.42
CA LEU A 385 20.64 -19.75 -0.08
C LEU A 385 20.64 -18.89 1.19
N GLN A 386 20.06 -17.69 1.09
CA GLN A 386 19.93 -16.73 2.20
C GLN A 386 18.49 -16.50 2.60
N GLU A 387 17.52 -16.60 1.69
CA GLU A 387 16.10 -16.38 1.96
C GLU A 387 15.23 -17.51 1.39
N LEU A 388 14.38 -18.07 2.23
CA LEU A 388 13.38 -19.06 1.85
C LEU A 388 11.99 -18.57 2.30
N VAL A 389 11.09 -18.41 1.34
CA VAL A 389 9.69 -18.05 1.59
C VAL A 389 8.79 -19.17 1.10
N ILE A 390 7.93 -19.66 1.98
CA ILE A 390 6.89 -20.65 1.66
C ILE A 390 5.53 -20.06 2.03
N LYS A 391 4.62 -19.99 1.06
CA LYS A 391 3.31 -19.34 1.21
C LYS A 391 2.19 -20.21 0.67
N ASP A 392 1.06 -20.30 1.35
CA ASP A 392 -0.16 -20.95 0.86
C ASP A 392 0.04 -22.45 0.48
N CYS A 393 1.04 -23.13 1.06
CA CYS A 393 1.36 -24.52 0.75
C CYS A 393 0.67 -25.47 1.73
N ASP A 394 -0.63 -25.72 1.53
CA ASP A 394 -1.44 -26.52 2.47
C ASP A 394 -1.04 -27.99 2.56
N GLY A 395 -0.35 -28.55 1.57
CA GLY A 395 0.15 -29.93 1.64
C GLY A 395 1.31 -30.14 2.63
N LEU A 396 1.95 -29.04 3.07
CA LEU A 396 3.20 -29.07 3.80
C LEU A 396 2.98 -29.54 5.24
N THR A 397 3.55 -30.70 5.61
CA THR A 397 3.47 -31.25 6.97
C THR A 397 4.75 -31.00 7.77
N CYS A 398 5.90 -30.97 7.10
CA CYS A 398 7.19 -30.57 7.64
C CYS A 398 8.03 -29.81 6.59
N LEU A 399 9.05 -29.05 7.01
CA LEU A 399 9.78 -28.18 6.09
C LEU A 399 10.78 -28.94 5.21
N TRP A 400 11.60 -29.82 5.79
CA TRP A 400 12.58 -30.65 5.10
C TRP A 400 12.85 -31.97 5.85
N GLU A 401 13.29 -33.00 5.11
CA GLU A 401 13.73 -34.28 5.67
C GLU A 401 15.01 -34.10 6.50
N GLU A 402 15.20 -34.92 7.54
CA GLU A 402 16.36 -34.86 8.44
C GLU A 402 17.65 -35.25 7.73
N GLN A 403 18.18 -34.31 6.94
CA GLN A 403 19.58 -34.11 6.60
C GLN A 403 19.67 -32.98 5.56
N TRP A 404 20.22 -31.84 6.04
CA TRP A 404 20.88 -30.78 5.27
C TRP A 404 19.96 -29.74 4.61
N LEU A 405 19.87 -28.57 5.24
CA LEU A 405 19.72 -27.28 4.56
C LEU A 405 21.08 -26.53 4.62
N PRO A 406 21.32 -25.55 3.73
CA PRO A 406 22.53 -24.74 3.74
C PRO A 406 22.67 -23.94 5.05
N CYS A 407 23.87 -23.92 5.63
CA CYS A 407 24.18 -23.16 6.84
C CYS A 407 24.10 -21.63 6.66
N ASP A 408 23.93 -21.15 5.43
CA ASP A 408 23.94 -19.72 5.07
C ASP A 408 22.56 -19.04 5.08
N LEU A 409 21.49 -19.78 5.37
CA LEU A 409 20.13 -19.22 5.42
C LEU A 409 20.03 -18.15 6.52
N LYS A 410 19.64 -16.92 6.15
CA LYS A 410 19.45 -15.78 7.05
C LYS A 410 18.00 -15.53 7.40
N LYS A 411 17.08 -15.80 6.47
CA LYS A 411 15.66 -15.52 6.64
C LYS A 411 14.79 -16.68 6.18
N LEU A 412 13.88 -17.09 7.05
CA LEU A 412 12.88 -18.12 6.79
C LEU A 412 11.49 -17.54 7.07
N LYS A 413 10.64 -17.49 6.04
CA LYS A 413 9.27 -17.02 6.16
C LYS A 413 8.29 -18.11 5.71
N ILE A 414 7.34 -18.44 6.57
CA ILE A 414 6.27 -19.41 6.31
C ILE A 414 4.95 -18.70 6.54
N THR A 415 4.02 -18.80 5.60
CA THR A 415 2.74 -18.08 5.68
C THR A 415 1.60 -18.91 5.13
N ASN A 416 0.53 -19.05 5.90
CA ASN A 416 -0.71 -19.71 5.49
C ASN A 416 -0.51 -21.16 5.03
N CYS A 417 0.28 -21.95 5.76
CA CYS A 417 0.43 -23.39 5.52
C CYS A 417 -0.42 -24.16 6.53
N ALA A 418 -1.62 -24.60 6.14
CA ALA A 418 -2.63 -25.10 7.08
C ALA A 418 -2.26 -26.42 7.76
N ASN A 419 -1.53 -27.32 7.09
CA ASN A 419 -1.18 -28.65 7.62
C ASN A 419 0.23 -28.76 8.21
N LEU A 420 0.94 -27.64 8.41
CA LEU A 420 2.28 -27.69 8.99
C LEU A 420 2.19 -28.09 10.45
N GLU A 421 2.66 -29.30 10.79
CA GLU A 421 2.55 -29.87 12.13
C GLU A 421 3.78 -29.54 12.98
N LYS A 422 4.98 -29.61 12.39
CA LYS A 422 6.27 -29.44 13.10
C LYS A 422 7.29 -28.72 12.23
N LEU A 423 8.16 -27.95 12.88
CA LEU A 423 9.42 -27.52 12.27
C LEU A 423 10.44 -28.67 12.34
N SER A 424 11.23 -28.87 11.29
CA SER A 424 12.17 -29.99 11.20
C SER A 424 13.22 -29.97 12.33
N ASN A 425 13.58 -31.14 12.89
CA ASN A 425 14.48 -31.30 14.05
C ASN A 425 15.92 -30.78 13.87
N GLY A 426 16.28 -30.37 12.65
CA GLY A 426 17.57 -29.75 12.32
C GLY A 426 17.55 -28.21 12.32
N LEU A 427 16.50 -27.54 12.78
CA LEU A 427 16.38 -26.08 12.70
C LEU A 427 17.56 -25.34 13.37
N GLN A 428 18.04 -25.83 14.52
CA GLN A 428 19.22 -25.32 15.23
C GLN A 428 20.52 -25.38 14.43
N THR A 429 20.59 -26.19 13.37
CA THR A 429 21.77 -26.29 12.50
C THR A 429 21.95 -25.08 11.59
N LEU A 430 20.92 -24.24 11.46
CA LEU A 430 20.95 -22.99 10.70
C LEU A 430 21.69 -21.89 11.47
N THR A 431 23.01 -22.02 11.55
CA THR A 431 23.85 -21.16 12.40
C THR A 431 23.86 -19.68 12.00
N ARG A 432 23.30 -19.32 10.83
CA ARG A 432 23.23 -17.94 10.33
C ARG A 432 21.81 -17.39 10.23
N LEU A 433 20.79 -18.12 10.70
CA LEU A 433 19.41 -17.66 10.63
C LEU A 433 19.21 -16.49 11.60
N GLU A 434 18.86 -15.32 11.05
CA GLU A 434 18.63 -14.07 11.78
C GLU A 434 17.13 -13.80 11.98
N GLU A 435 16.29 -14.18 11.01
CA GLU A 435 14.84 -13.94 11.03
C GLU A 435 14.03 -15.22 10.76
N LEU A 436 13.08 -15.51 11.65
CA LEU A 436 12.07 -16.57 11.49
C LEU A 436 10.68 -15.98 11.64
N ILE A 437 9.87 -16.08 10.59
CA ILE A 437 8.53 -15.50 10.53
C ILE A 437 7.52 -16.59 10.14
N ILE A 438 6.54 -16.87 11.00
CA ILE A 438 5.51 -17.90 10.80
C ILE A 438 4.13 -17.25 10.97
N TRP A 439 3.31 -17.27 9.93
CA TRP A 439 1.99 -16.62 9.92
C TRP A 439 0.93 -17.63 9.50
N ARG A 440 -0.19 -17.72 10.21
CA ARG A 440 -1.35 -18.57 9.88
C ARG A 440 -0.97 -20.04 9.64
N CYS A 441 -0.32 -20.67 10.63
CA CYS A 441 -0.01 -22.10 10.62
C CYS A 441 -0.73 -22.79 11.80
N PRO A 442 -2.04 -23.11 11.68
CA PRO A 442 -2.87 -23.51 12.80
C PRO A 442 -2.55 -24.88 13.39
N LYS A 443 -1.97 -25.82 12.62
CA LYS A 443 -1.58 -27.15 13.13
C LYS A 443 -0.19 -27.22 13.73
N LEU A 444 0.56 -26.12 13.76
CA LEU A 444 1.93 -26.13 14.27
C LEU A 444 1.90 -26.30 15.79
N GLU A 445 2.20 -27.50 16.28
CA GLU A 445 2.03 -27.84 17.71
C GLU A 445 3.21 -27.37 18.57
N SER A 446 4.43 -27.54 18.08
CA SER A 446 5.65 -27.24 18.83
C SER A 446 6.86 -26.95 17.93
N PHE A 447 7.86 -26.32 18.52
CA PHE A 447 9.23 -26.30 17.99
C PHE A 447 9.94 -27.63 18.24
N PRO A 448 11.03 -27.92 17.51
CA PRO A 448 11.89 -29.06 17.82
C PRO A 448 12.59 -28.87 19.17
N ASP A 449 12.75 -29.97 19.91
CA ASP A 449 13.35 -30.00 21.27
C ASP A 449 14.78 -29.45 21.32
N SER A 450 15.45 -29.44 20.18
CA SER A 450 16.83 -29.03 19.98
C SER A 450 17.08 -27.51 20.09
N GLY A 451 16.04 -26.69 20.26
CA GLY A 451 16.17 -25.25 20.53
C GLY A 451 16.12 -24.33 19.30
N PHE A 452 16.30 -23.03 19.53
CA PHE A 452 16.33 -22.01 18.46
C PHE A 452 17.70 -21.94 17.77
N PRO A 453 17.74 -21.45 16.51
CA PRO A 453 18.99 -21.15 15.81
C PRO A 453 19.86 -20.13 16.55
N PRO A 454 21.19 -20.32 16.63
CA PRO A 454 22.05 -19.57 17.53
C PRO A 454 22.27 -18.09 17.16
N MET A 455 21.94 -17.67 15.95
CA MET A 455 22.04 -16.27 15.49
C MET A 455 20.68 -15.57 15.37
N LEU A 456 19.60 -16.20 15.83
CA LEU A 456 18.24 -15.69 15.65
C LEU A 456 18.05 -14.37 16.41
N ARG A 457 17.69 -13.30 15.68
CA ARG A 457 17.43 -11.95 16.21
C ARG A 457 15.95 -11.60 16.23
N ARG A 458 15.16 -12.15 15.31
CA ARG A 458 13.72 -11.85 15.19
C ARG A 458 12.91 -13.13 15.02
N LEU A 459 11.95 -13.33 15.92
CA LEU A 459 10.95 -14.38 15.85
C LEU A 459 9.56 -13.75 15.86
N GLU A 460 8.78 -14.03 14.83
CA GLU A 460 7.39 -13.58 14.74
C GLU A 460 6.47 -14.75 14.42
N MET A 461 5.46 -14.92 15.25
CA MET A 461 4.43 -15.94 15.12
C MET A 461 3.06 -15.28 15.20
N HIS A 462 2.26 -15.41 14.15
CA HIS A 462 0.90 -14.86 14.12
C HIS A 462 -0.07 -15.97 13.72
N SER A 463 -1.20 -16.09 14.43
CA SER A 463 -2.26 -17.07 14.12
C SER A 463 -1.75 -18.51 14.02
N CYS A 464 -0.86 -18.91 14.94
CA CYS A 464 -0.36 -20.28 15.07
C CYS A 464 -1.16 -20.96 16.18
N GLU A 465 -2.36 -21.44 15.85
CA GLU A 465 -3.36 -21.79 16.86
C GLU A 465 -2.94 -22.95 17.74
N GLY A 466 -2.44 -24.04 17.13
CA GLY A 466 -2.00 -25.28 17.77
C GLY A 466 -0.76 -25.17 18.65
N LEU A 467 -0.10 -24.01 18.68
CA LEU A 467 1.17 -23.84 19.39
C LEU A 467 0.94 -23.96 20.90
N ASN A 468 1.42 -25.06 21.49
CA ASN A 468 1.20 -25.37 22.90
C ASN A 468 2.39 -24.98 23.80
N SER A 469 3.61 -25.01 23.25
CA SER A 469 4.85 -24.72 23.98
C SER A 469 5.97 -24.20 23.07
N LEU A 470 6.88 -23.43 23.66
CA LEU A 470 8.14 -22.99 23.06
C LEU A 470 9.30 -23.92 23.50
N PRO A 471 10.43 -23.98 22.77
CA PRO A 471 11.54 -24.88 23.12
C PRO A 471 12.27 -24.34 24.36
N HIS A 472 12.79 -25.20 25.24
CA HIS A 472 13.30 -24.81 26.56
C HIS A 472 14.63 -24.01 26.52
N ASN A 473 15.32 -23.95 25.38
CA ASN A 473 16.66 -23.36 25.23
C ASN A 473 16.70 -21.99 24.51
N TYR A 474 15.67 -21.15 24.66
CA TYR A 474 15.58 -19.89 23.90
C TYR A 474 16.53 -18.79 24.37
N ASN A 475 17.03 -18.90 25.60
CA ASN A 475 17.89 -17.91 26.26
C ASN A 475 19.29 -17.81 25.63
N MET A 476 19.68 -18.81 24.86
CA MET A 476 21.02 -18.92 24.26
C MET A 476 21.14 -18.14 22.94
N CYS A 477 20.05 -17.55 22.44
CA CYS A 477 20.01 -16.85 21.16
C CYS A 477 20.03 -15.32 21.34
N PRO A 478 20.66 -14.55 20.44
CA PRO A 478 20.71 -13.09 20.49
C PRO A 478 19.39 -12.44 20.02
N LEU A 479 18.26 -12.92 20.56
CA LEU A 479 16.93 -12.51 20.14
C LEU A 479 16.63 -11.07 20.57
N GLU A 480 16.39 -10.18 19.62
CA GLU A 480 16.05 -8.77 19.84
C GLU A 480 14.54 -8.51 19.81
N VAL A 481 13.79 -9.28 19.01
CA VAL A 481 12.35 -9.13 18.81
C VAL A 481 11.65 -10.49 18.92
N LEU A 482 10.67 -10.58 19.81
CA LEU A 482 9.77 -11.73 19.95
C LEU A 482 8.31 -11.26 19.85
N THR A 483 7.60 -11.72 18.83
CA THR A 483 6.16 -11.48 18.67
C THR A 483 5.42 -12.80 18.59
N ILE A 484 4.41 -12.97 19.45
CA ILE A 484 3.48 -14.10 19.44
C ILE A 484 2.07 -13.54 19.50
N GLU A 485 1.29 -13.71 18.44
CA GLU A 485 -0.06 -13.20 18.33
C GLU A 485 -1.03 -14.32 17.88
N CYS A 486 -2.23 -14.36 18.44
CA CYS A 486 -3.28 -15.32 18.08
C CYS A 486 -2.82 -16.78 18.23
N SER A 487 -2.19 -17.12 19.36
CA SER A 487 -1.83 -18.50 19.74
C SER A 487 -2.60 -18.89 21.02
N PRO A 488 -3.89 -19.26 20.91
CA PRO A 488 -4.77 -19.42 22.04
C PRO A 488 -4.43 -20.61 22.93
N PHE A 489 -3.74 -21.65 22.45
CA PHE A 489 -3.36 -22.82 23.24
C PHE A 489 -2.00 -22.70 23.96
N LEU A 490 -1.25 -21.61 23.74
CA LEU A 490 0.02 -21.39 24.43
C LEU A 490 -0.23 -21.18 25.93
N LYS A 491 0.18 -22.15 26.76
CA LYS A 491 -0.09 -22.14 28.21
C LYS A 491 0.92 -21.35 29.02
N CYS A 492 2.20 -21.55 28.75
CA CYS A 492 3.28 -20.90 29.47
C CYS A 492 4.52 -20.78 28.59
N PHE A 493 5.38 -19.82 28.96
CA PHE A 493 6.75 -19.80 28.48
C PHE A 493 7.56 -20.86 29.24
N PRO A 494 8.53 -21.54 28.61
CA PRO A 494 9.36 -22.53 29.30
C PRO A 494 10.11 -21.90 30.46
N ASN A 495 10.27 -22.66 31.55
CA ASN A 495 10.99 -22.24 32.74
C ASN A 495 12.42 -21.81 32.36
N GLY A 496 12.68 -20.50 32.38
CA GLY A 496 13.95 -19.92 31.95
C GLY A 496 13.91 -18.39 31.92
N GLU A 497 15.08 -17.77 32.03
CA GLU A 497 15.30 -16.32 31.88
C GLU A 497 14.96 -15.84 30.45
N LEU A 498 14.59 -14.59 30.18
CA LEU A 498 14.49 -14.13 28.78
C LEU A 498 15.90 -13.89 28.18
N PRO A 499 16.07 -13.94 26.84
CA PRO A 499 17.33 -13.55 26.21
C PRO A 499 17.71 -12.13 26.64
N THR A 500 18.94 -11.93 27.13
CA THR A 500 19.41 -10.62 27.62
C THR A 500 19.44 -9.54 26.53
N THR A 501 19.44 -9.94 25.27
CA THR A 501 19.43 -9.08 24.09
C THR A 501 18.03 -8.61 23.68
N LEU A 502 16.97 -9.13 24.31
CA LEU A 502 15.59 -8.87 23.92
C LEU A 502 15.19 -7.42 24.20
N LYS A 503 14.79 -6.69 23.16
CA LYS A 503 14.36 -5.30 23.22
C LYS A 503 12.86 -5.14 23.06
N LYS A 504 12.19 -6.06 22.36
CA LYS A 504 10.75 -6.01 22.09
C LYS A 504 10.11 -7.37 22.35
N LEU A 505 9.07 -7.35 23.18
CA LEU A 505 8.20 -8.49 23.44
C LEU A 505 6.76 -8.07 23.17
N HIS A 506 6.11 -8.75 22.23
CA HIS A 506 4.69 -8.57 21.94
C HIS A 506 3.97 -9.92 22.07
N ILE A 507 2.96 -9.96 22.95
CA ILE A 507 2.11 -11.13 23.19
C ILE A 507 0.66 -10.68 23.00
N GLY A 508 -0.03 -11.21 22.00
CA GLY A 508 -1.41 -10.83 21.67
C GLY A 508 -2.32 -12.05 21.51
N ASP A 509 -3.56 -11.99 21.99
CA ASP A 509 -4.59 -13.02 21.78
C ASP A 509 -4.18 -14.45 22.23
N CYS A 510 -3.32 -14.56 23.24
CA CYS A 510 -2.92 -15.83 23.84
C CYS A 510 -3.87 -16.18 25.00
N GLN A 511 -5.03 -16.73 24.68
CA GLN A 511 -6.13 -16.92 25.64
C GLN A 511 -5.81 -17.90 26.78
N SER A 512 -5.05 -18.97 26.54
CA SER A 512 -4.65 -19.95 27.58
C SER A 512 -3.38 -19.60 28.33
N LEU A 513 -2.76 -18.44 28.07
CA LEU A 513 -1.50 -18.08 28.70
C LEU A 513 -1.72 -17.79 30.20
N GLU A 514 -1.20 -18.67 31.06
CA GLU A 514 -1.38 -18.61 32.52
C GLU A 514 -0.31 -17.75 33.19
N SER A 515 0.91 -17.70 32.63
CA SER A 515 2.05 -16.96 33.19
C SER A 515 3.01 -16.40 32.14
N LEU A 516 3.65 -15.28 32.47
CA LEU A 516 4.77 -14.70 31.73
C LEU A 516 6.12 -15.27 32.23
N PRO A 517 7.20 -15.22 31.43
CA PRO A 517 8.51 -15.75 31.82
C PRO A 517 9.11 -14.97 33.01
N GLU A 518 9.71 -15.67 33.98
CA GLU A 518 10.27 -15.05 35.20
C GLU A 518 11.36 -14.02 34.88
N GLY A 519 12.22 -14.28 33.89
CA GLY A 519 13.26 -13.35 33.45
C GLY A 519 12.76 -12.06 32.78
N LEU A 520 11.43 -11.84 32.72
CA LEU A 520 10.85 -10.56 32.32
C LEU A 520 11.06 -9.50 33.40
N MET A 521 11.14 -9.92 34.66
CA MET A 521 11.17 -9.03 35.82
C MET A 521 12.59 -8.93 36.38
N HIS A 522 12.95 -7.76 36.91
CA HIS A 522 14.17 -7.59 37.67
C HIS A 522 13.97 -8.05 39.11
N HIS A 523 14.89 -8.89 39.59
CA HIS A 523 14.96 -9.31 40.98
C HIS A 523 16.18 -8.65 41.65
N ASN A 524 15.97 -7.96 42.78
CA ASN A 524 17.04 -7.33 43.58
C ASN A 524 17.90 -8.36 44.36
N SER A 525 17.84 -9.63 44.00
CA SER A 525 18.56 -10.73 44.65
C SER A 525 20.01 -10.75 44.16
N THR A 526 20.96 -10.77 45.08
CA THR A 526 22.43 -10.71 44.89
C THR A 526 23.06 -11.88 44.12
N SER A 527 22.31 -12.60 43.28
CA SER A 527 22.79 -13.79 42.56
C SER A 527 21.98 -14.10 41.29
N SER A 528 21.92 -13.20 40.32
CA SER A 528 21.97 -13.55 38.88
C SER A 528 22.25 -12.29 38.04
N SER A 529 23.18 -12.41 37.10
CA SER A 529 23.80 -11.30 36.35
C SER A 529 23.04 -10.86 35.10
N ASN A 530 21.73 -11.11 35.01
CA ASN A 530 20.97 -10.84 33.79
C ASN A 530 20.02 -9.67 33.97
N THR A 531 20.49 -8.49 33.54
CA THR A 531 19.64 -7.30 33.37
C THR A 531 18.87 -7.45 32.06
N CYS A 532 17.54 -7.53 32.14
CA CYS A 532 16.68 -7.63 30.97
C CYS A 532 16.77 -6.29 30.19
N CYS A 533 17.16 -6.33 28.91
CA CYS A 533 17.30 -5.12 28.08
C CYS A 533 15.99 -4.69 27.40
N LEU A 534 14.84 -5.12 27.94
CA LEU A 534 13.55 -4.93 27.30
C LEU A 534 13.14 -3.47 27.27
N GLU A 535 12.95 -2.92 26.07
CA GLU A 535 12.54 -1.53 25.86
C GLU A 535 11.04 -1.40 25.59
N ASN A 536 10.40 -2.41 24.99
CA ASN A 536 8.98 -2.37 24.63
C ASN A 536 8.29 -3.68 25.02
N LEU A 537 7.20 -3.58 25.80
CA LEU A 537 6.36 -4.70 26.22
C LEU A 537 4.91 -4.44 25.83
N TRP A 538 4.36 -5.28 24.96
CA TRP A 538 2.96 -5.25 24.53
C TRP A 538 2.26 -6.55 24.94
N ILE A 539 1.16 -6.44 25.67
CA ILE A 539 0.32 -7.56 26.10
C ILE A 539 -1.13 -7.23 25.72
N GLU A 540 -1.71 -8.01 24.82
CA GLU A 540 -3.06 -7.76 24.32
C GLU A 540 -3.93 -9.02 24.43
N ARG A 541 -5.16 -8.87 24.93
CA ARG A 541 -6.23 -9.88 24.93
C ARG A 541 -5.83 -11.26 25.49
N CYS A 542 -4.92 -11.29 26.47
CA CYS A 542 -4.53 -12.50 27.21
C CYS A 542 -5.44 -12.71 28.43
N SER A 543 -6.51 -13.49 28.29
CA SER A 543 -7.56 -13.63 29.31
C SER A 543 -7.21 -14.53 30.49
N SER A 544 -6.41 -15.59 30.31
CA SER A 544 -6.03 -16.50 31.42
C SER A 544 -4.87 -15.98 32.27
N LEU A 545 -4.25 -14.88 31.85
CA LEU A 545 -3.10 -14.31 32.54
C LEU A 545 -3.57 -13.57 33.79
N ASN A 546 -3.27 -14.12 34.97
CA ASN A 546 -3.77 -13.61 36.24
C ASN A 546 -2.79 -12.69 36.98
N SER A 547 -1.48 -12.88 36.81
CA SER A 547 -0.47 -12.12 37.54
C SER A 547 0.80 -11.89 36.71
N PHE A 548 1.58 -10.87 37.10
CA PHE A 548 2.95 -10.71 36.62
C PHE A 548 3.88 -11.61 37.44
N PRO A 549 5.03 -12.02 36.88
CA PRO A 549 6.04 -12.76 37.63
C PRO A 549 6.51 -12.00 38.87
N THR A 550 7.21 -12.69 39.77
CA THR A 550 7.78 -12.03 40.96
C THR A 550 8.84 -11.00 40.54
N GLY A 551 9.05 -9.93 41.31
CA GLY A 551 9.99 -8.86 40.98
C GLY A 551 9.34 -7.58 40.43
N GLU A 552 10.19 -6.69 39.89
CA GLU A 552 9.82 -5.37 39.36
C GLU A 552 10.03 -5.28 37.84
N LEU A 553 9.31 -4.39 37.16
CA LEU A 553 9.50 -4.19 35.71
C LEU A 553 10.93 -3.69 35.38
N PRO A 554 11.47 -4.02 34.19
CA PRO A 554 12.81 -3.58 33.79
C PRO A 554 12.99 -2.07 33.81
N SER A 555 14.13 -1.61 34.34
CA SER A 555 14.49 -0.19 34.34
C SER A 555 14.79 0.35 32.94
N THR A 556 15.02 -0.54 31.97
CA THR A 556 15.23 -0.25 30.54
C THR A 556 13.93 -0.04 29.76
N LEU A 557 12.77 -0.36 30.36
CA LEU A 557 11.47 -0.35 29.68
C LEU A 557 11.02 1.08 29.35
N LYS A 558 10.86 1.38 28.06
CA LYS A 558 10.42 2.68 27.55
C LYS A 558 8.93 2.73 27.22
N LYS A 559 8.35 1.61 26.77
CA LYS A 559 6.94 1.52 26.38
C LYS A 559 6.27 0.29 26.97
N LEU A 560 5.14 0.51 27.62
CA LEU A 560 4.28 -0.54 28.15
C LEU A 560 2.86 -0.37 27.60
N VAL A 561 2.34 -1.43 26.99
CA VAL A 561 0.98 -1.49 26.44
C VAL A 561 0.28 -2.73 26.98
N ILE A 562 -0.87 -2.54 27.62
CA ILE A 562 -1.73 -3.61 28.11
C ILE A 562 -3.15 -3.33 27.62
N VAL A 563 -3.71 -4.23 26.81
CA VAL A 563 -5.04 -4.08 26.19
C VAL A 563 -5.87 -5.33 26.44
N GLY A 564 -7.06 -5.23 27.04
CA GLY A 564 -8.01 -6.34 27.12
C GLY A 564 -7.58 -7.54 27.99
N CYS A 565 -6.66 -7.35 28.94
CA CYS A 565 -6.23 -8.38 29.90
C CYS A 565 -7.10 -8.33 31.17
N THR A 566 -8.28 -8.93 31.13
CA THR A 566 -9.32 -8.70 32.17
C THR A 566 -9.03 -9.31 33.53
N ASN A 567 -8.27 -10.42 33.60
CA ASN A 567 -7.97 -11.12 34.86
C ASN A 567 -6.62 -10.74 35.46
N LEU A 568 -5.79 -10.01 34.70
CA LEU A 568 -4.43 -9.68 35.10
C LEU A 568 -4.44 -8.69 36.28
N GLU A 569 -3.73 -9.04 37.35
CA GLU A 569 -3.53 -8.19 38.53
C GLU A 569 -2.96 -6.83 38.14
N SER A 570 -3.23 -5.80 38.94
CA SER A 570 -2.79 -4.43 38.66
C SER A 570 -1.26 -4.32 38.51
N VAL A 571 -0.81 -3.92 37.33
CA VAL A 571 0.61 -3.69 37.01
C VAL A 571 1.28 -2.64 37.91
N SER A 572 0.50 -1.76 38.54
CA SER A 572 1.01 -0.68 39.38
C SER A 572 1.89 -1.14 40.55
N GLN A 573 1.65 -2.32 41.12
CA GLN A 573 2.47 -2.85 42.22
C GLN A 573 3.83 -3.38 41.75
N LYS A 574 4.00 -3.57 40.44
CA LYS A 574 5.22 -4.09 39.81
C LYS A 574 6.08 -2.98 39.20
N MET A 575 5.57 -1.75 39.15
CA MET A 575 6.31 -0.58 38.69
C MET A 575 7.31 -0.15 39.78
N SER A 576 8.61 -0.24 39.49
CA SER A 576 9.64 0.20 40.43
C SER A 576 9.65 1.73 40.55
N PRO A 577 9.92 2.29 41.74
CA PRO A 577 10.15 3.72 41.89
C PRO A 577 11.40 4.21 41.15
N ASN A 578 12.30 3.29 40.79
CA ASN A 578 13.54 3.58 40.05
C ASN A 578 13.39 3.37 38.53
N SER A 579 12.17 3.19 38.01
CA SER A 579 11.94 3.11 36.56
C SER A 579 12.17 4.47 35.91
N THR A 580 13.39 4.71 35.43
CA THR A 580 13.82 5.99 34.84
C THR A 580 13.68 6.06 33.33
N ALA A 581 13.13 5.02 32.68
CA ALA A 581 13.04 4.96 31.21
C ALA A 581 11.63 4.98 30.66
N LEU A 582 10.58 4.70 31.45
CA LEU A 582 9.23 4.53 30.93
C LEU A 582 8.65 5.86 30.43
N GLU A 583 8.50 6.00 29.12
CA GLU A 583 8.03 7.22 28.43
C GLU A 583 6.55 7.12 28.01
N PHE A 584 6.07 5.91 27.72
CA PHE A 584 4.71 5.66 27.20
C PHE A 584 4.02 4.52 27.94
N LEU A 585 2.81 4.78 28.44
CA LEU A 585 1.95 3.80 29.10
C LEU A 585 0.54 3.86 28.52
N LEU A 586 0.10 2.74 27.92
CA LEU A 586 -1.28 2.55 27.45
C LEU A 586 -1.92 1.39 28.21
N LEU A 587 -3.05 1.66 28.86
CA LEU A 587 -3.89 0.68 29.53
C LEU A 587 -5.30 0.77 28.92
N ASP A 588 -5.78 -0.31 28.29
CA ASP A 588 -7.11 -0.37 27.69
C ASP A 588 -7.85 -1.64 28.12
N TRP A 589 -9.15 -1.56 28.40
CA TRP A 589 -10.00 -2.69 28.85
C TRP A 589 -9.36 -3.46 30.03
N TYR A 590 -8.88 -2.73 31.03
CA TYR A 590 -8.10 -3.27 32.15
C TYR A 590 -8.80 -3.01 33.49
N PRO A 591 -9.72 -3.90 33.93
CA PRO A 591 -10.65 -3.64 35.03
C PRO A 591 -10.02 -3.75 36.41
N ASN A 592 -8.90 -4.47 36.58
CA ASN A 592 -8.26 -4.65 37.89
C ASN A 592 -7.38 -3.46 38.32
N LEU A 593 -7.21 -2.46 37.46
CA LEU A 593 -6.44 -1.25 37.77
C LEU A 593 -7.21 -0.41 38.79
N LYS A 594 -6.95 -0.60 40.09
CA LYS A 594 -7.57 0.22 41.15
C LYS A 594 -6.94 1.61 41.28
N SER A 595 -5.62 1.66 41.24
CA SER A 595 -4.83 2.89 41.29
C SER A 595 -3.46 2.68 40.63
N LEU A 596 -2.92 3.74 40.03
CA LEU A 596 -1.54 3.79 39.54
C LEU A 596 -0.62 4.20 40.69
N GLN A 597 0.07 3.22 41.29
CA GLN A 597 1.09 3.40 42.32
C GLN A 597 2.49 3.37 41.68
N GLY A 598 3.44 4.15 42.21
CA GLY A 598 4.83 4.21 41.72
C GLY A 598 5.29 5.61 41.30
N CYS A 599 6.60 5.81 41.26
CA CYS A 599 7.25 7.04 40.78
C CYS A 599 7.51 6.89 39.28
N LEU A 600 6.69 7.52 38.44
CA LEU A 600 6.76 7.41 36.97
C LEU A 600 7.44 8.65 36.38
N ASP A 601 8.58 9.05 36.95
CA ASP A 601 9.14 10.38 36.72
C ASP A 601 9.47 10.69 35.26
N SER A 602 9.67 9.66 34.43
CA SER A 602 10.06 9.78 33.02
C SER A 602 8.90 9.69 32.03
N LEU A 603 7.67 9.44 32.51
CA LEU A 603 6.51 9.22 31.65
C LEU A 603 6.10 10.52 30.95
N ARG A 604 5.96 10.46 29.63
CA ARG A 604 5.53 11.57 28.77
C ARG A 604 4.09 11.43 28.32
N GLU A 605 3.65 10.20 28.06
CA GLU A 605 2.31 9.90 27.57
C GLU A 605 1.64 8.82 28.42
N LEU A 606 0.46 9.15 28.96
CA LEU A 606 -0.38 8.24 29.73
C LEU A 606 -1.77 8.17 29.08
N LEU A 607 -2.12 6.97 28.60
CA LEU A 607 -3.39 6.70 27.96
C LEU A 607 -4.14 5.60 28.73
N ILE A 608 -5.32 5.93 29.25
CA ILE A 608 -6.16 5.01 30.01
C ILE A 608 -7.53 4.96 29.36
N TYR A 609 -7.95 3.77 28.94
CA TYR A 609 -9.17 3.52 28.20
C TYR A 609 -9.95 2.38 28.85
N ASN A 610 -11.26 2.53 29.06
CA ASN A 610 -12.15 1.47 29.52
C ASN A 610 -11.67 0.75 30.81
N CYS A 611 -10.95 1.45 31.70
CA CYS A 611 -10.46 0.89 32.96
C CYS A 611 -11.50 1.11 34.06
N GLY A 612 -12.45 0.18 34.16
CA GLY A 612 -13.58 0.28 35.09
C GLY A 612 -13.20 0.30 36.57
N GLY A 613 -12.13 -0.37 36.99
CA GLY A 613 -11.72 -0.40 38.41
C GLY A 613 -10.98 0.84 38.91
N LEU A 614 -10.62 1.79 38.03
CA LEU A 614 -9.81 2.94 38.42
C LEU A 614 -10.66 3.90 39.25
N GLU A 615 -10.43 3.94 40.57
CA GLU A 615 -11.20 4.78 41.48
C GLU A 615 -10.56 6.16 41.70
N CYS A 616 -9.24 6.17 41.95
CA CYS A 616 -8.47 7.39 42.20
C CYS A 616 -6.97 7.20 41.91
N PHE A 617 -6.25 8.32 41.87
CA PHE A 617 -4.80 8.36 41.87
C PHE A 617 -4.27 8.47 43.32
N PRO A 618 -3.08 7.95 43.64
CA PRO A 618 -2.59 7.84 45.03
C PRO A 618 -2.51 9.18 45.77
N GLU A 619 -2.80 9.14 47.09
CA GLU A 619 -2.82 10.29 48.02
C GLU A 619 -1.44 10.93 48.26
N ARG A 620 -0.33 10.23 47.99
CA ARG A 620 1.01 10.85 47.97
C ARG A 620 1.35 11.55 46.64
N GLY A 621 0.41 11.54 45.71
CA GLY A 621 0.54 12.12 44.37
C GLY A 621 1.13 11.17 43.35
N LEU A 622 0.75 11.37 42.10
CA LEU A 622 1.48 10.86 40.94
C LEU A 622 2.66 11.81 40.69
N SER A 623 3.88 11.44 41.08
CA SER A 623 5.08 12.15 40.63
C SER A 623 5.33 11.79 39.17
N ILE A 624 4.74 12.56 38.25
CA ILE A 624 4.97 12.47 36.80
C ILE A 624 5.33 13.85 36.25
N PRO A 625 6.42 14.48 36.73
CA PRO A 625 6.78 15.86 36.38
C PRO A 625 6.96 16.09 34.88
N ASN A 626 7.27 15.04 34.11
CA ASN A 626 7.54 15.08 32.68
C ASN A 626 6.34 14.71 31.80
N LEU A 627 5.15 14.49 32.37
CA LEU A 627 3.95 14.12 31.60
C LEU A 627 3.57 15.25 30.64
N GLU A 628 3.49 14.97 29.34
CA GLU A 628 3.10 15.93 28.30
C GLU A 628 1.65 15.71 27.85
N TYR A 629 1.21 14.44 27.80
CA TYR A 629 -0.13 14.05 27.35
C TYR A 629 -0.79 13.06 28.31
N LEU A 630 -2.00 13.42 28.77
CA LEU A 630 -2.87 12.57 29.57
C LEU A 630 -4.22 12.41 28.89
N LYS A 631 -4.59 11.17 28.56
CA LYS A 631 -5.94 10.85 28.07
C LYS A 631 -6.59 9.76 28.92
N ILE A 632 -7.78 10.05 29.42
CA ILE A 632 -8.62 9.13 30.19
C ILE A 632 -9.97 9.02 29.49
N GLU A 633 -10.39 7.82 29.12
CA GLU A 633 -11.64 7.60 28.40
C GLU A 633 -12.37 6.36 28.93
N ARG A 634 -13.68 6.47 29.17
CA ARG A 634 -14.54 5.36 29.63
C ARG A 634 -14.11 4.72 30.96
N CYS A 635 -13.62 5.52 31.90
CA CYS A 635 -13.33 5.07 33.27
C CYS A 635 -14.53 5.35 34.19
N GLU A 636 -15.36 4.33 34.43
CA GLU A 636 -16.66 4.49 35.10
C GLU A 636 -16.56 4.85 36.59
N ASN A 637 -15.62 4.24 37.33
CA ASN A 637 -15.50 4.43 38.78
C ASN A 637 -14.53 5.57 39.18
N LEU A 638 -13.97 6.31 38.22
CA LEU A 638 -13.00 7.37 38.50
C LEU A 638 -13.70 8.54 39.20
N LYS A 639 -13.48 8.73 40.51
CA LYS A 639 -14.15 9.77 41.31
C LYS A 639 -13.50 11.14 41.23
N SER A 640 -12.16 11.16 41.20
CA SER A 640 -11.36 12.39 41.22
C SER A 640 -10.01 12.19 40.54
N LEU A 641 -9.42 13.28 40.06
CA LEU A 641 -8.02 13.31 39.62
C LEU A 641 -7.08 13.45 40.83
N THR A 642 -5.77 13.36 40.61
CA THR A 642 -4.79 13.60 41.68
C THR A 642 -4.88 15.05 42.20
N HIS A 643 -4.76 15.25 43.52
CA HIS A 643 -4.73 16.61 44.12
C HIS A 643 -3.49 17.42 43.68
N GLN A 644 -2.43 16.74 43.22
CA GLN A 644 -1.17 17.36 42.78
C GLN A 644 -1.14 17.75 41.29
N MET A 645 -2.29 17.97 40.64
CA MET A 645 -2.32 18.34 39.21
C MET A 645 -1.48 19.59 38.89
N ARG A 646 -1.35 20.53 39.83
CA ARG A 646 -0.46 21.70 39.69
C ARG A 646 1.03 21.35 39.55
N ASN A 647 1.46 20.19 40.05
CA ASN A 647 2.86 19.76 39.95
C ASN A 647 3.23 19.27 38.55
N LEU A 648 2.25 18.97 37.69
CA LEU A 648 2.46 18.50 36.31
C LEU A 648 2.82 19.66 35.37
N LYS A 649 3.95 20.32 35.61
CA LYS A 649 4.40 21.52 34.86
C LYS A 649 4.66 21.25 33.37
N SER A 650 4.89 20.00 32.99
CA SER A 650 5.11 19.60 31.60
C SER A 650 3.80 19.30 30.84
N LEU A 651 2.66 19.16 31.53
CA LEU A 651 1.41 18.71 30.90
C LEU A 651 0.91 19.76 29.91
N ARG A 652 0.77 19.35 28.65
CA ARG A 652 0.31 20.20 27.53
C ARG A 652 -1.11 19.86 27.10
N LEU A 653 -1.47 18.58 27.14
CA LEU A 653 -2.73 18.07 26.62
C LEU A 653 -3.41 17.20 27.68
N LEU A 654 -4.62 17.58 28.08
CA LEU A 654 -5.47 16.78 28.96
C LEU A 654 -6.79 16.49 28.26
N HIS A 655 -7.14 15.21 28.13
CA HIS A 655 -8.42 14.78 27.57
C HIS A 655 -9.12 13.78 28.50
N ILE A 656 -10.34 14.11 28.91
CA ILE A 656 -11.17 13.24 29.76
C ILE A 656 -12.50 13.02 29.05
N SER A 657 -12.89 11.77 28.82
CA SER A 657 -14.11 11.48 28.07
C SER A 657 -14.87 10.28 28.61
N GLU A 658 -16.20 10.37 28.66
CA GLU A 658 -17.07 9.26 29.07
C GLU A 658 -16.71 8.68 30.45
N CYS A 659 -16.26 9.51 31.38
CA CYS A 659 -15.99 9.14 32.78
C CYS A 659 -17.15 9.63 33.67
N PRO A 660 -18.24 8.86 33.84
CA PRO A 660 -19.42 9.29 34.57
C PRO A 660 -19.18 9.45 36.08
N GLY A 661 -18.27 8.67 36.68
CA GLY A 661 -17.98 8.74 38.11
C GLY A 661 -17.26 10.00 38.59
N LEU A 662 -16.73 10.82 37.67
CA LEU A 662 -15.91 11.98 38.03
C LEU A 662 -16.79 13.07 38.67
N GLU A 663 -16.59 13.35 39.95
CA GLU A 663 -17.45 14.26 40.74
C GLU A 663 -16.94 15.70 40.76
N SER A 664 -15.62 15.88 40.81
CA SER A 664 -14.95 17.18 40.96
C SER A 664 -13.53 17.18 40.39
N PHE A 665 -13.05 18.39 40.04
CA PHE A 665 -11.63 18.66 39.84
C PHE A 665 -10.94 18.98 41.18
N PRO A 666 -9.61 18.81 41.30
CA PRO A 666 -8.90 19.11 42.54
C PRO A 666 -9.02 20.60 42.91
N GLU A 667 -9.20 20.90 44.21
CA GLU A 667 -9.35 22.27 44.73
C GLU A 667 -8.16 23.18 44.39
N GLU A 668 -6.96 22.59 44.31
CA GLU A 668 -5.76 23.32 43.87
C GLU A 668 -5.78 23.65 42.37
N GLY A 669 -6.71 23.12 41.56
CA GLY A 669 -6.84 23.43 40.13
C GLY A 669 -5.98 22.56 39.20
N LEU A 670 -6.12 22.80 37.89
CA LEU A 670 -5.47 22.02 36.83
C LEU A 670 -3.98 22.38 36.63
N ALA A 671 -3.30 21.64 35.75
CA ALA A 671 -1.89 21.85 35.44
C ALA A 671 -1.64 23.22 34.75
N PRO A 672 -0.69 24.04 35.22
CA PRO A 672 -0.60 25.46 34.87
C PRO A 672 -0.19 25.75 33.42
N ASN A 673 0.51 24.82 32.76
CA ASN A 673 1.04 25.00 31.40
C ASN A 673 0.25 24.22 30.33
N LEU A 674 -1.03 23.92 30.61
CA LEU A 674 -1.92 23.27 29.66
C LEU A 674 -2.13 24.13 28.40
N THR A 675 -2.03 23.51 27.23
CA THR A 675 -2.24 24.16 25.93
C THR A 675 -3.56 23.73 25.30
N ALA A 676 -4.01 22.50 25.55
CA ALA A 676 -5.33 22.04 25.19
C ALA A 676 -5.98 21.24 26.32
N PHE A 677 -7.25 21.51 26.54
CA PHE A 677 -8.08 20.78 27.48
C PHE A 677 -9.37 20.34 26.79
N GLY A 678 -9.67 19.05 26.86
CA GLY A 678 -10.88 18.46 26.33
C GLY A 678 -11.61 17.66 27.39
N ILE A 679 -12.90 17.93 27.56
CA ILE A 679 -13.76 17.16 28.45
C ILE A 679 -15.05 16.78 27.73
N ASN A 680 -15.46 15.51 27.84
CA ASN A 680 -16.61 14.98 27.13
C ASN A 680 -17.45 14.03 28.02
N ASN A 681 -18.76 14.24 28.11
CA ASN A 681 -19.72 13.27 28.67
C ASN A 681 -19.38 12.76 30.10
N CYS A 682 -18.93 13.66 30.98
CA CYS A 682 -18.72 13.41 32.42
C CYS A 682 -19.96 13.85 33.21
N LYS A 683 -20.92 12.94 33.39
CA LYS A 683 -22.28 13.29 33.86
C LYS A 683 -22.40 13.66 35.34
N ASN A 684 -21.61 13.06 36.23
CA ASN A 684 -21.69 13.35 37.67
C ASN A 684 -20.78 14.51 38.11
N LEU A 685 -20.13 15.19 37.16
CA LEU A 685 -19.29 16.34 37.46
C LEU A 685 -20.20 17.51 37.90
N LYS A 686 -20.28 17.72 39.23
CA LYS A 686 -21.17 18.71 39.85
C LYS A 686 -20.48 20.05 40.06
N THR A 687 -19.15 20.07 40.10
CA THR A 687 -18.39 21.31 40.26
C THR A 687 -18.64 22.24 39.08
N PRO A 688 -19.12 23.47 39.33
CA PRO A 688 -19.34 24.46 38.27
C PRO A 688 -18.02 24.78 37.58
N ILE A 689 -18.10 25.18 36.32
CA ILE A 689 -16.91 25.47 35.50
C ILE A 689 -16.09 26.66 36.02
N SER A 690 -16.71 27.55 36.81
CA SER A 690 -16.04 28.63 37.55
C SER A 690 -15.00 28.12 38.54
N GLU A 691 -15.24 26.95 39.14
CA GLU A 691 -14.35 26.32 40.11
C GLU A 691 -13.23 25.48 39.48
N TRP A 692 -13.18 25.35 38.15
CA TRP A 692 -12.14 24.56 37.47
C TRP A 692 -10.79 25.29 37.42
N GLY A 693 -10.75 26.57 37.81
CA GLY A 693 -9.53 27.39 37.80
C GLY A 693 -8.99 27.65 36.38
N LEU A 694 -9.86 27.67 35.37
CA LEU A 694 -9.47 27.88 33.96
C LEU A 694 -8.86 29.27 33.73
N ASP A 695 -9.28 30.27 34.50
CA ASP A 695 -8.77 31.64 34.50
C ASP A 695 -7.26 31.71 34.82
N THR A 696 -6.77 30.78 35.64
CA THR A 696 -5.35 30.69 36.00
C THR A 696 -4.47 30.12 34.88
N LEU A 697 -5.07 29.48 33.86
CA LEU A 697 -4.37 28.77 32.78
C LEU A 697 -4.01 29.70 31.61
N THR A 698 -3.02 30.56 31.83
CA THR A 698 -2.57 31.57 30.83
C THR A 698 -2.03 31.00 29.51
N THR A 699 -1.69 29.71 29.46
CA THR A 699 -1.20 29.03 28.24
C THR A 699 -2.30 28.31 27.46
N LEU A 700 -3.53 28.25 28.00
CA LEU A 700 -4.60 27.43 27.41
C LEU A 700 -5.06 28.05 26.10
N SER A 701 -4.82 27.34 25.00
CA SER A 701 -5.10 27.80 23.63
C SER A 701 -6.30 27.11 22.99
N ARG A 702 -6.63 25.88 23.43
CA ARG A 702 -7.72 25.06 22.89
C ARG A 702 -8.57 24.49 24.02
N LEU A 703 -9.87 24.77 23.99
CA LEU A 703 -10.84 24.20 24.93
C LEU A 703 -11.93 23.48 24.14
N ASN A 704 -12.22 22.23 24.49
CA ASN A 704 -13.30 21.45 23.89
C ASN A 704 -14.20 20.87 24.99
N ILE A 705 -15.46 21.28 25.00
CA ILE A 705 -16.46 20.86 25.99
C ILE A 705 -17.60 20.18 25.24
N LYS A 706 -17.90 18.94 25.60
CA LYS A 706 -18.93 18.15 24.93
C LYS A 706 -19.84 17.40 25.90
N LYS A 707 -21.17 17.46 25.72
CA LYS A 707 -22.16 16.72 26.55
C LYS A 707 -21.94 16.88 28.07
N ILE A 708 -21.68 18.09 28.54
CA ILE A 708 -21.46 18.38 29.97
C ILE A 708 -22.50 19.39 30.43
N PHE A 709 -22.83 19.40 31.73
CA PHE A 709 -23.82 20.30 32.35
C PHE A 709 -25.18 20.30 31.63
N PRO A 710 -26.04 19.29 31.87
CA PRO A 710 -27.33 19.19 31.20
C PRO A 710 -28.26 20.39 31.48
N ASP A 711 -28.07 21.13 32.58
CA ASP A 711 -28.93 22.25 32.99
C ASP A 711 -28.35 23.64 32.68
N MET A 712 -27.16 23.73 32.06
CA MET A 712 -26.50 25.02 31.81
C MET A 712 -27.18 25.79 30.67
N VAL A 713 -27.73 26.96 30.98
CA VAL A 713 -28.50 27.81 30.05
C VAL A 713 -27.62 28.86 29.35
N SER A 714 -26.57 29.35 29.99
CA SER A 714 -25.64 30.35 29.44
C SER A 714 -24.20 29.90 29.60
N PHE A 715 -23.34 30.16 28.60
CA PHE A 715 -21.92 29.85 28.68
C PHE A 715 -21.04 30.96 28.07
N PRO A 716 -20.03 31.45 28.80
CA PRO A 716 -19.83 31.34 30.25
C PRO A 716 -21.00 31.95 31.04
N ASP A 717 -21.20 31.54 32.29
CA ASP A 717 -22.09 32.23 33.23
C ASP A 717 -21.35 33.41 33.91
N GLU A 718 -22.04 34.20 34.75
CA GLU A 718 -21.45 35.40 35.38
C GLU A 718 -20.23 35.09 36.28
N GLU A 719 -20.12 33.86 36.76
CA GLU A 719 -19.05 33.40 37.65
C GLU A 719 -17.91 32.70 36.89
N CYS A 720 -18.10 32.29 35.63
CA CYS A 720 -17.10 31.59 34.83
C CYS A 720 -16.20 32.56 34.05
N LEU A 721 -14.95 32.65 34.49
CA LEU A 721 -13.89 33.37 33.78
C LEU A 721 -13.08 32.43 32.90
N LEU A 722 -13.23 32.54 31.57
CA LEU A 722 -12.41 31.82 30.60
C LEU A 722 -11.08 32.55 30.32
N PRO A 723 -9.97 31.82 30.07
CA PRO A 723 -8.67 32.43 29.83
C PRO A 723 -8.60 33.16 28.49
N ILE A 724 -8.09 34.38 28.50
CA ILE A 724 -7.96 35.26 27.32
C ILE A 724 -6.99 34.73 26.26
N SER A 725 -6.19 33.71 26.58
CA SER A 725 -5.26 33.01 25.68
C SER A 725 -5.95 32.04 24.71
N LEU A 726 -7.24 31.76 24.89
CA LEU A 726 -7.98 30.81 24.05
C LEU A 726 -8.03 31.26 22.59
N THR A 727 -7.50 30.42 21.71
CA THR A 727 -7.53 30.60 20.25
C THR A 727 -8.57 29.71 19.57
N SER A 728 -8.95 28.60 20.20
CA SER A 728 -9.95 27.66 19.71
C SER A 728 -10.89 27.24 20.82
N LEU A 729 -12.20 27.34 20.56
CA LEU A 729 -13.25 26.87 21.46
C LEU A 729 -14.18 25.93 20.68
N GLY A 730 -14.35 24.70 21.19
CA GLY A 730 -15.30 23.72 20.68
C GLY A 730 -16.39 23.45 21.71
N ILE A 731 -17.65 23.54 21.27
CA ILE A 731 -18.83 23.25 22.07
C ILE A 731 -19.68 22.24 21.29
N ASP A 732 -19.95 21.07 21.88
CA ASP A 732 -20.67 20.00 21.19
C ASP A 732 -21.74 19.35 22.09
N ARG A 733 -22.97 19.20 21.59
CA ARG A 733 -24.10 18.53 22.30
C ARG A 733 -24.37 19.09 23.71
N MET A 734 -24.44 20.41 23.84
CA MET A 734 -24.92 21.09 25.05
C MET A 734 -26.43 21.33 24.91
N GLU A 735 -27.24 20.46 25.52
CA GLU A 735 -28.68 20.39 25.20
C GLU A 735 -29.49 21.59 25.73
N SER A 736 -29.22 22.08 26.94
CA SER A 736 -29.95 23.22 27.53
C SER A 736 -29.36 24.60 27.24
N LEU A 737 -28.21 24.65 26.57
CA LEU A 737 -27.49 25.88 26.33
C LEU A 737 -28.27 26.78 25.37
N ALA A 738 -28.68 27.96 25.86
CA ALA A 738 -29.51 28.94 25.16
C ALA A 738 -28.72 30.17 24.66
N SER A 739 -27.65 30.57 25.35
CA SER A 739 -26.84 31.74 24.96
C SER A 739 -25.34 31.58 25.20
N LEU A 740 -24.54 32.19 24.33
CA LEU A 740 -23.09 32.37 24.51
C LEU A 740 -22.71 33.83 24.73
N ASP A 741 -21.73 34.10 25.61
CA ASP A 741 -21.08 35.41 25.75
C ASP A 741 -19.55 35.30 25.72
N LEU A 742 -18.96 35.50 24.54
CA LEU A 742 -17.52 35.30 24.32
C LEU A 742 -16.75 36.62 24.12
N ARG A 743 -17.34 37.76 24.50
CA ARG A 743 -16.78 39.10 24.22
C ARG A 743 -15.38 39.33 24.81
N ASN A 744 -15.06 38.64 25.91
CA ASN A 744 -13.80 38.77 26.63
C ASN A 744 -12.66 37.93 26.02
N LEU A 745 -12.94 37.05 25.04
CA LEU A 745 -11.96 36.16 24.42
C LEU A 745 -11.26 36.82 23.22
N ILE A 746 -10.44 37.82 23.51
CA ILE A 746 -9.75 38.63 22.49
C ILE A 746 -8.73 37.87 21.61
N SER A 747 -8.37 36.64 21.95
CA SER A 747 -7.44 35.80 21.16
C SER A 747 -8.16 34.74 20.31
N LEU A 748 -9.48 34.65 20.40
CA LEU A 748 -10.24 33.56 19.79
C LEU A 748 -10.22 33.69 18.26
N ARG A 749 -9.78 32.63 17.58
CA ARG A 749 -9.69 32.53 16.11
C ARG A 749 -10.62 31.49 15.52
N PHE A 750 -10.88 30.41 16.26
CA PHE A 750 -11.70 29.28 15.81
C PHE A 750 -12.80 29.00 16.82
N LEU A 751 -14.06 29.09 16.39
CA LEU A 751 -15.22 28.71 17.19
C LEU A 751 -15.97 27.61 16.45
N SER A 752 -16.19 26.48 17.12
CA SER A 752 -16.93 25.36 16.56
C SER A 752 -18.06 24.93 17.49
N ILE A 753 -19.28 24.88 16.95
CA ILE A 753 -20.51 24.59 17.66
C ILE A 753 -21.25 23.47 16.92
N PHE A 754 -21.47 22.37 17.61
CA PHE A 754 -22.07 21.17 17.04
C PHE A 754 -23.27 20.70 17.88
N TYR A 755 -24.36 20.30 17.25
CA TYR A 755 -25.49 19.61 17.91
C TYR A 755 -26.05 20.30 19.17
N CYS A 756 -26.16 21.63 19.20
CA CYS A 756 -26.72 22.39 20.32
C CYS A 756 -28.15 22.88 19.94
N PRO A 757 -29.21 22.13 20.27
CA PRO A 757 -30.55 22.37 19.73
C PRO A 757 -31.24 23.63 20.27
N ASN A 758 -31.00 23.99 21.54
CA ASN A 758 -31.66 25.11 22.21
C ASN A 758 -30.90 26.44 22.10
N LEU A 759 -29.74 26.47 21.43
CA LEU A 759 -28.89 27.65 21.38
C LEU A 759 -29.53 28.73 20.49
N ARG A 760 -29.94 29.84 21.10
CA ARG A 760 -30.70 30.94 20.46
C ARG A 760 -29.86 32.15 20.12
N SER A 761 -28.76 32.39 20.85
CA SER A 761 -27.92 33.58 20.72
C SER A 761 -26.44 33.25 20.89
N LEU A 762 -25.60 33.81 20.03
CA LEU A 762 -24.13 33.73 20.14
C LEU A 762 -23.52 34.93 20.88
N GLY A 763 -24.33 35.91 21.29
CA GLY A 763 -23.85 37.16 21.88
C GLY A 763 -22.93 37.95 20.93
N PRO A 764 -22.17 38.93 21.46
CA PRO A 764 -21.12 39.61 20.71
C PRO A 764 -19.89 38.68 20.57
N LEU A 765 -19.51 38.38 19.33
CA LEU A 765 -18.31 37.60 19.04
C LEU A 765 -17.07 38.52 18.89
N PRO A 766 -15.89 38.05 19.28
CA PRO A 766 -14.66 38.83 19.19
C PRO A 766 -14.24 39.05 17.74
N ALA A 767 -13.75 40.26 17.43
CA ALA A 767 -13.33 40.64 16.08
C ALA A 767 -12.14 39.82 15.53
N THR A 768 -11.43 39.09 16.38
CA THR A 768 -10.31 38.21 16.01
C THR A 768 -10.73 36.88 15.41
N LEU A 769 -12.03 36.57 15.42
CA LEU A 769 -12.56 35.29 14.98
C LEU A 769 -12.39 35.11 13.46
N ALA A 770 -11.56 34.14 13.08
CA ALA A 770 -11.21 33.85 11.68
C ALA A 770 -12.16 32.83 11.04
N GLU A 771 -12.66 31.88 11.84
CA GLU A 771 -13.52 30.81 11.37
C GLU A 771 -14.60 30.43 12.41
N LEU A 772 -15.85 30.33 11.92
CA LEU A 772 -17.01 29.88 12.68
C LEU A 772 -17.59 28.64 12.00
N ARG A 773 -17.66 27.52 12.72
CA ARG A 773 -18.32 26.28 12.27
C ARG A 773 -19.56 26.03 13.09
N ILE A 774 -20.72 25.92 12.44
CA ILE A 774 -21.99 25.61 13.07
C ILE A 774 -22.62 24.43 12.35
N HIS A 775 -22.85 23.32 13.04
CA HIS A 775 -23.48 22.14 12.46
C HIS A 775 -24.58 21.60 13.36
N ASP A 776 -25.72 21.22 12.76
CA ASP A 776 -26.88 20.62 13.44
C ASP A 776 -27.37 21.42 14.67
N CYS A 777 -27.37 22.75 14.56
CA CYS A 777 -27.91 23.71 15.54
C CYS A 777 -29.07 24.51 14.90
N PRO A 778 -30.32 24.00 14.91
CA PRO A 778 -31.42 24.51 14.08
C PRO A 778 -31.77 25.98 14.33
N ILE A 779 -31.85 26.41 15.59
CA ILE A 779 -32.29 27.78 15.93
C ILE A 779 -31.28 28.84 15.47
N ILE A 780 -29.99 28.66 15.74
CA ILE A 780 -28.95 29.60 15.31
C ILE A 780 -28.74 29.56 13.80
N LYS A 781 -28.83 28.37 13.18
CA LYS A 781 -28.69 28.26 11.72
C LYS A 781 -29.70 29.15 10.99
N GLU A 782 -30.94 29.26 11.48
CA GLU A 782 -31.93 30.16 10.89
C GLU A 782 -31.68 31.65 11.16
N ARG A 783 -31.23 32.01 12.37
CA ARG A 783 -31.03 33.42 12.77
C ARG A 783 -29.76 34.04 12.19
N TYR A 784 -28.72 33.23 11.94
CA TYR A 784 -27.39 33.65 11.51
C TYR A 784 -27.04 33.18 10.08
N LYS A 785 -28.03 32.79 9.26
CA LYS A 785 -27.85 32.64 7.80
C LYS A 785 -27.65 33.99 7.13
N GLU A 786 -27.09 34.01 5.93
CA GLU A 786 -26.99 35.23 5.11
C GLU A 786 -28.35 35.91 4.96
N GLY A 787 -28.45 37.17 5.41
CA GLY A 787 -29.71 37.94 5.41
C GLY A 787 -30.66 37.65 6.58
N GLY A 788 -30.29 36.80 7.54
CA GLY A 788 -31.04 36.54 8.77
C GLY A 788 -30.99 37.69 9.77
N GLU A 789 -31.89 37.66 10.77
CA GLU A 789 -32.08 38.69 11.80
C GLU A 789 -30.78 39.07 12.53
N CYS A 790 -29.84 38.14 12.70
CA CYS A 790 -28.59 38.34 13.43
C CYS A 790 -27.33 38.27 12.55
N TRP A 791 -27.47 38.32 11.22
CA TRP A 791 -26.32 38.21 10.29
C TRP A 791 -25.25 39.28 10.51
N SER A 792 -25.65 40.51 10.86
CA SER A 792 -24.73 41.62 11.15
C SER A 792 -23.72 41.29 12.25
N ASN A 793 -24.05 40.37 13.16
CA ASN A 793 -23.20 39.99 14.28
C ASN A 793 -22.08 39.00 13.87
N VAL A 794 -22.19 38.35 12.71
CA VAL A 794 -21.21 37.37 12.19
C VAL A 794 -20.59 37.80 10.85
N ALA A 795 -21.13 38.82 10.19
CA ALA A 795 -20.69 39.28 8.86
C ALA A 795 -19.21 39.69 8.77
N HIS A 796 -18.56 40.00 9.90
CA HIS A 796 -17.14 40.34 9.95
C HIS A 796 -16.21 39.10 9.90
N ILE A 797 -16.74 37.88 9.98
CA ILE A 797 -15.96 36.63 10.07
C ILE A 797 -15.61 36.13 8.64
N PRO A 798 -14.32 35.93 8.30
CA PRO A 798 -13.90 35.56 6.95
C PRO A 798 -14.40 34.19 6.43
N ARG A 799 -14.60 33.22 7.32
CA ARG A 799 -15.02 31.86 6.97
C ARG A 799 -16.12 31.37 7.90
N ILE A 800 -17.31 31.12 7.35
CA ILE A 800 -18.46 30.55 8.07
C ILE A 800 -18.84 29.25 7.38
N CYS A 801 -18.71 28.13 8.09
CA CYS A 801 -18.99 26.79 7.56
C CYS A 801 -20.22 26.19 8.26
N GLY A 802 -21.14 25.61 7.48
CA GLY A 802 -22.36 24.96 7.97
C GLY A 802 -23.62 25.85 8.03
N ALA A 803 -23.53 27.09 7.53
CA ALA A 803 -24.66 28.02 7.37
C ALA A 803 -25.44 27.85 6.04
N CYS A 804 -25.19 26.80 5.25
CA CYS A 804 -25.96 26.48 4.04
C CYS A 804 -27.21 25.66 4.37
#